data_AF-A0A7J0D725-F1
#
_entry.id   AF-A0A7J0D725-F1
#
_cell.length_a   1.000
_cell.length_b   1.000
_cell.length_c   1.000
_cell.angle_alpha   90.00
_cell.angle_beta   90.00
_cell.angle_gamma   90.00
#
_symmetry.space_group_name_H-M   'P 1'
#
loop_
_entity.id
_entity.type
_entity.pdbx_description
1 polymer ?
#
loop_
_entity_poly.entity_id
_entity_poly.type
_entity_poly.pdbx_seq_one_letter_code
_entity_poly.pdbx_strand_id
1 'polypeptide(L)'
;MATVPRVTATPVEVTLNDEAFGALPGVVDLARLGELAACAAVFLPADPPRLGRVAFWRSDGHAPPVVTGRLTVVRPHGVSVRRRDVDAMMVPVSQALPALGRMRGVPGADRAAVFWGAASVLALQLVARGRLLPGVSPSGFDAWRIGPFDQQDVVRVRELAGAMPPEARAVPLAGPAPVRLPEAEQLLRAFLDAVADTLPRTPAAPAAAGATAWTAQVPQPVPHQRGWAAEVAAGLDAGVRVSLRLELPGLPARDRHDTGDPDARADAWEDEDEGSPFRAVVQLHSLGDATVVADAADIWSGRSAAGGVFGPRTKIDTLLTLRRGTRAWPPLGRLLTAVAPAELELSDTEVSELLGEAAAPLAAAGIQLHWPKELARELLARAVVEPADKAGSDLPSMFGADTLLTFRWQLTLGGRELEAAELDRLAEAQRPVVRLRDQWVLIDPEVLARARDRKDRQLTPVQALGAVLSGSVEVGGERVEVTAGGWLAELKERLADPEATARRAPLAQPAALNATLRDYQLRGLAWLHQMTSLGLGGCLADDMGLGKTITLIALHLHRQSLPGLSGPTLVVCPTSLLGNWSREIERFAPGTPVRRFHGPARSLDDLTAGEFVLTTYATMRLHAEQLTAAGAWAWWSRTRPST
;
A
#
# COMPACT_ATOMS: atom_id res chain seq x y z
N MET A 1 -30.03 12.49 50.79
CA MET A 1 -28.85 12.77 51.65
C MET A 1 -27.70 13.21 50.76
N ALA A 2 -27.22 14.43 50.98
CA ALA A 2 -26.03 15.11 50.45
C ALA A 2 -25.79 15.14 48.93
N THR A 3 -26.31 16.19 48.30
CA THR A 3 -25.96 16.72 46.97
C THR A 3 -24.50 17.20 46.93
N VAL A 4 -23.72 16.71 45.96
CA VAL A 4 -22.35 17.18 45.67
C VAL A 4 -22.44 18.47 44.82
N PRO A 5 -21.69 19.55 45.12
CA PRO A 5 -21.84 20.81 44.40
C PRO A 5 -21.16 20.74 43.02
N ARG A 6 -21.87 21.22 41.99
CA ARG A 6 -21.34 21.53 40.66
C ARG A 6 -20.39 22.72 40.78
N VAL A 7 -19.13 22.54 40.38
CA VAL A 7 -18.19 23.64 40.16
C VAL A 7 -18.34 24.09 38.70
N THR A 8 -19.00 25.22 38.49
CA THR A 8 -19.02 25.94 37.21
C THR A 8 -17.71 26.72 37.06
N ALA A 9 -16.89 26.36 36.08
CA ALA A 9 -15.77 27.20 35.65
C ALA A 9 -16.32 28.34 34.78
N THR A 10 -16.14 29.58 35.23
CA THR A 10 -16.45 30.79 34.44
C THR A 10 -15.47 30.90 33.27
N PRO A 11 -15.94 31.21 32.04
CA PRO A 11 -15.06 31.44 30.91
C PRO A 11 -14.37 32.80 31.08
N VAL A 12 -13.05 32.83 30.93
CA VAL A 12 -12.27 34.07 30.82
C VAL A 12 -12.40 34.56 29.38
N GLU A 13 -13.14 35.64 29.16
CA GLU A 13 -13.12 36.38 27.89
C GLU A 13 -11.74 36.99 27.68
N VAL A 14 -11.12 36.70 26.54
CA VAL A 14 -9.92 37.39 26.06
C VAL A 14 -10.29 38.05 24.74
N THR A 15 -10.39 39.37 24.76
CA THR A 15 -10.58 40.23 23.59
C THR A 15 -9.33 40.17 22.72
N LEU A 16 -9.46 39.73 21.48
CA LEU A 16 -8.39 39.77 20.49
C LEU A 16 -8.37 41.17 19.87
N ASN A 17 -7.31 41.94 20.14
CA ASN A 17 -6.98 43.14 19.38
C ASN A 17 -6.08 42.74 18.20
N ASP A 18 -6.59 42.91 16.99
CA ASP A 18 -5.84 42.88 15.74
C ASP A 18 -5.01 44.17 15.64
N GLU A 19 -3.70 44.10 15.91
CA GLU A 19 -2.65 44.96 15.34
C GLU A 19 -1.29 44.67 16.01
N ALA A 20 -0.48 43.78 15.40
CA ALA A 20 1.00 43.80 15.35
C ALA A 20 1.54 42.43 14.91
N PHE A 21 2.04 42.33 13.67
CA PHE A 21 2.86 41.20 13.22
C PHE A 21 4.26 41.27 13.86
N GLY A 22 4.34 40.88 15.13
CA GLY A 22 5.57 40.61 15.87
C GLY A 22 5.30 39.43 16.80
N ALA A 23 6.00 38.31 16.59
CA ALA A 23 5.94 37.03 17.32
C ALA A 23 4.77 36.87 18.32
N LEU A 24 3.74 36.11 17.92
CA LEU A 24 2.58 35.80 18.77
C LEU A 24 3.03 35.21 20.13
N PRO A 25 2.57 35.77 21.26
CA PRO A 25 2.91 35.22 22.58
C PRO A 25 2.40 33.78 22.69
N GLY A 26 3.33 32.84 22.92
CA GLY A 26 3.02 31.41 23.11
C GLY A 26 3.49 30.48 22.00
N VAL A 27 4.03 30.99 20.88
CA VAL A 27 4.66 30.14 19.86
C VAL A 27 6.07 29.74 20.31
N VAL A 28 6.40 28.44 20.17
CA VAL A 28 7.74 27.95 20.52
C VAL A 28 8.73 28.30 19.41
N ASP A 29 9.69 29.16 19.74
CA ASP A 29 10.84 29.43 18.90
C ASP A 29 11.91 28.34 19.09
N LEU A 30 12.13 27.52 18.06
CA LEU A 30 13.13 26.46 18.08
C LEU A 30 14.57 27.01 18.18
N ALA A 31 14.82 28.27 17.84
CA ALA A 31 16.13 28.90 18.04
C ALA A 31 16.48 29.04 19.53
N ARG A 32 15.47 29.07 20.41
CA ARG A 32 15.62 29.13 21.88
C ARG A 32 15.43 27.78 22.56
N LEU A 33 15.55 26.67 21.82
CA LEU A 33 15.35 25.33 22.36
C LEU A 33 16.23 25.04 23.59
N GLY A 34 17.47 25.54 23.63
CA GLY A 34 18.36 25.36 24.78
C GLY A 34 17.83 26.02 26.06
N GLU A 35 17.29 27.25 25.96
CA GLU A 35 16.70 27.96 27.09
C GLU A 35 15.41 27.28 27.58
N LEU A 36 14.59 26.79 26.65
CA LEU A 36 13.35 26.07 26.95
C LEU A 36 13.65 24.69 27.57
N ALA A 37 14.68 24.01 27.10
CA ALA A 37 15.10 22.70 27.61
C ALA A 37 15.67 22.79 29.04
N ALA A 38 16.19 23.95 29.46
CA ALA A 38 16.61 24.20 30.83
C ALA A 38 15.43 24.44 31.80
N CYS A 39 14.20 24.60 31.28
CA CYS A 39 13.00 24.73 32.09
C CYS A 39 12.39 23.36 32.39
N ALA A 40 11.88 23.17 33.61
CA ALA A 40 11.02 22.04 33.93
C ALA A 40 9.70 22.17 33.16
N ALA A 41 9.24 21.06 32.57
CA ALA A 41 7.99 21.01 31.82
C ALA A 41 6.92 20.23 32.59
N VAL A 42 5.67 20.70 32.57
CA VAL A 42 4.52 19.97 33.14
C VAL A 42 3.32 20.07 32.22
N PHE A 43 2.66 18.93 31.98
CA PHE A 43 1.42 18.87 31.22
C PHE A 43 0.23 19.31 32.07
N LEU A 44 -0.61 20.16 31.50
CA LEU A 44 -1.86 20.66 32.05
C LEU A 44 -3.02 20.08 31.21
N PRO A 45 -3.71 19.04 31.71
CA PRO A 45 -4.86 18.45 31.02
C PRO A 45 -5.99 19.47 30.82
N ALA A 46 -6.75 19.30 29.74
CA ALA A 46 -7.95 20.08 29.45
C ALA A 46 -9.04 19.17 28.88
N ASP A 47 -10.25 19.72 28.75
CA ASP A 47 -11.41 19.06 28.17
C ASP A 47 -12.01 19.93 27.05
N PRO A 48 -11.99 19.50 25.77
CA PRO A 48 -11.42 18.23 25.28
C PRO A 48 -9.87 18.18 25.31
N PRO A 49 -9.25 16.99 25.22
CA PRO A 49 -7.81 16.79 25.39
C PRO A 49 -6.92 17.71 24.53
N ARG A 50 -7.30 18.01 23.29
CA ARG A 50 -6.54 18.91 22.40
C ARG A 50 -6.37 20.35 22.90
N LEU A 51 -7.16 20.79 23.88
CA LEU A 51 -6.99 22.11 24.51
C LEU A 51 -5.92 22.09 25.61
N GLY A 52 -5.30 20.94 25.87
CA GLY A 52 -4.24 20.78 26.84
C GLY A 52 -3.03 21.67 26.54
N ARG A 53 -2.31 22.03 27.60
CA ARG A 53 -1.12 22.90 27.51
C ARG A 53 0.07 22.26 28.19
N VAL A 54 1.27 22.66 27.80
CA VAL A 54 2.52 22.35 28.48
C VAL A 54 3.04 23.65 29.07
N ALA A 55 3.31 23.64 30.38
CA ALA A 55 3.88 24.77 31.08
C ALA A 55 5.38 24.55 31.32
N PHE A 56 6.21 25.49 30.85
CA PHE A 56 7.65 25.53 31.12
C PHE A 56 7.93 26.56 32.23
N TRP A 57 8.64 26.14 33.28
CA TRP A 57 8.99 26.98 34.43
C TRP A 57 10.39 26.62 34.94
N ARG A 58 11.08 27.54 35.64
CA ARG A 58 12.42 27.25 36.15
C ARG A 58 12.43 26.89 37.63
N SER A 59 13.10 25.80 37.96
CA SER A 59 13.24 25.32 39.34
C SER A 59 14.17 26.20 40.18
N ASP A 60 15.05 26.97 39.55
CA ASP A 60 15.94 27.94 40.22
C ASP A 60 15.24 29.25 40.63
N GLY A 61 13.99 29.45 40.23
CA GLY A 61 13.19 30.64 40.55
C GLY A 61 13.36 31.82 39.60
N HIS A 62 14.17 31.69 38.54
CA HIS A 62 14.20 32.66 37.44
C HIS A 62 12.95 32.53 36.55
N ALA A 63 12.65 33.57 35.78
CA ALA A 63 11.58 33.50 34.79
C ALA A 63 11.98 32.64 33.58
N PRO A 64 11.03 31.90 32.96
CA PRO A 64 11.25 31.29 31.65
C PRO A 64 11.44 32.37 30.55
N PRO A 65 11.91 31.99 29.34
CA PRO A 65 12.22 32.94 28.26
C PRO A 65 11.08 33.89 27.89
N VAL A 66 9.82 33.42 28.02
CA VAL A 66 8.61 34.20 27.85
C VAL A 66 7.64 33.83 28.97
N VAL A 67 7.15 34.81 29.72
CA VAL A 67 6.13 34.59 30.75
C VAL A 67 4.77 34.84 30.15
N THR A 68 3.90 33.82 30.15
CA THR A 68 2.51 33.94 29.66
C THR A 68 1.47 33.65 30.74
N GLY A 69 1.92 33.29 31.96
CA GLY A 69 1.04 33.01 33.09
C GLY A 69 1.82 32.61 34.34
N ARG A 70 1.06 32.26 35.39
CA ARG A 70 1.62 31.75 36.66
C ARG A 70 1.11 30.34 36.93
N LEU A 71 1.92 29.54 37.59
CA LEU A 71 1.64 28.14 37.90
C LEU A 71 1.94 27.87 39.38
N THR A 72 0.98 27.28 40.10
CA THR A 72 1.24 26.77 41.44
C THR A 72 1.88 25.39 41.34
N VAL A 73 3.11 25.25 41.85
CA VAL A 73 3.85 23.98 41.88
C VAL A 73 4.15 23.56 43.30
N VAL A 74 4.27 22.25 43.52
CA VAL A 74 4.67 21.64 44.78
C VAL A 74 6.14 21.31 44.72
N ARG A 75 6.90 21.80 45.70
CA ARG A 75 8.35 21.57 45.79
C ARG A 75 8.74 20.97 47.14
N PRO A 76 9.81 20.16 47.18
CA PRO A 76 10.43 19.76 48.43
C PRO A 76 10.84 20.98 49.26
N HIS A 77 10.57 20.93 50.56
CA HIS A 77 10.98 21.93 51.55
C HIS A 77 11.36 21.21 52.84
N GLY A 78 12.65 20.91 52.99
CA GLY A 78 13.17 20.05 54.05
C GLY A 78 12.57 18.65 53.94
N VAL A 79 11.95 18.18 55.02
CA VAL A 79 11.22 16.89 55.09
C VAL A 79 9.75 16.99 54.67
N SER A 80 9.31 18.18 54.23
CA SER A 80 7.92 18.48 53.85
C SER A 80 7.82 18.94 52.39
N VAL A 81 6.60 19.19 51.91
CA VAL A 81 6.36 19.83 50.62
C VAL A 81 5.62 21.15 50.80
N ARG A 82 5.91 22.14 49.95
CA ARG A 82 5.22 23.43 49.94
C ARG A 82 4.74 23.80 48.55
N ARG A 83 3.56 24.45 48.49
CA ARG A 83 3.05 25.10 47.28
C ARG A 83 3.81 26.41 47.06
N ARG A 84 4.18 26.70 45.81
CA ARG A 84 4.82 27.94 45.40
C ARG A 84 4.29 28.35 44.04
N ASP A 85 3.95 29.62 43.89
CA ASP A 85 3.61 30.19 42.59
C ASP A 85 4.88 30.57 41.85
N VAL A 86 5.00 30.10 40.62
CA VAL A 86 6.12 30.35 39.71
C VAL A 86 5.60 30.96 38.41
N ASP A 87 6.44 31.74 37.76
CA ASP A 87 6.15 32.23 36.42
C ASP A 87 6.38 31.11 35.40
N ALA A 88 5.47 31.02 34.43
CA ALA A 88 5.45 29.94 33.47
C ALA A 88 5.17 30.42 32.04
N MET A 89 5.77 29.73 31.08
CA MET A 89 5.41 29.80 29.66
C MET A 89 4.39 28.69 29.38
N MET A 90 3.14 29.04 29.08
CA MET A 90 2.07 28.09 28.77
C MET A 90 1.90 27.98 27.26
N VAL A 91 2.09 26.77 26.73
CA VAL A 91 2.09 26.51 25.29
C VAL A 91 1.05 25.43 24.96
N PRO A 92 0.20 25.57 23.94
CA PRO A 92 -0.66 24.47 23.48
C PRO A 92 0.15 23.21 23.11
N VAL A 93 -0.39 22.01 23.38
CA VAL A 93 0.32 20.75 23.09
C VAL A 93 0.81 20.68 21.64
N SER A 94 -0.02 21.09 20.68
CA SER A 94 0.33 21.09 19.25
C SER A 94 1.58 21.92 18.92
N GLN A 95 1.80 23.02 19.65
CA GLN A 95 2.96 23.91 19.47
C GLN A 95 4.17 23.48 20.32
N ALA A 96 3.95 22.81 21.45
CA ALA A 96 5.01 22.30 22.31
C ALA A 96 5.69 21.04 21.73
N LEU A 97 4.95 20.22 20.99
CA LEU A 97 5.40 18.92 20.46
C LEU A 97 6.74 18.96 19.70
N PRO A 98 6.96 19.87 18.73
CA PRO A 98 8.23 19.95 18.01
C PRO A 98 9.44 20.21 18.93
N ALA A 99 9.27 21.02 19.97
CA ALA A 99 10.35 21.31 20.91
C ALA A 99 10.57 20.15 21.87
N LEU A 100 9.50 19.64 22.50
CA LEU A 100 9.57 18.51 23.44
C LEU A 100 10.26 17.30 22.82
N GLY A 101 9.89 16.89 21.60
CA GLY A 101 10.49 15.75 20.93
C GLY A 101 12.02 15.84 20.76
N ARG A 102 12.56 17.07 20.70
CA ARG A 102 13.99 17.37 20.56
C ARG A 102 14.72 17.51 21.90
N MET A 103 14.03 17.79 23.01
CA MET A 103 14.64 18.01 24.33
C MET A 103 15.45 16.83 24.85
N ARG A 104 15.13 15.60 24.42
CA ARG A 104 15.91 14.39 24.77
C ARG A 104 17.36 14.43 24.29
N GLY A 105 17.64 15.17 23.22
CA GLY A 105 18.97 15.29 22.63
C GLY A 105 19.75 16.53 23.10
N VAL A 106 19.15 17.38 23.95
CA VAL A 106 19.77 18.62 24.40
C VAL A 106 20.61 18.33 25.67
N PRO A 107 21.94 18.54 25.64
CA PRO A 107 22.78 18.35 26.82
C PRO A 107 22.35 19.28 27.96
N GLY A 108 22.19 18.72 29.17
CA GLY A 108 21.80 19.49 30.36
C GLY A 108 20.32 19.89 30.42
N ALA A 109 19.46 19.32 29.58
CA ALA A 109 18.02 19.54 29.66
C ALA A 109 17.45 19.07 31.03
N ASP A 110 16.44 19.79 31.51
CA ASP A 110 15.73 19.45 32.74
C ASP A 110 15.07 18.07 32.61
N ARG A 111 15.09 17.29 33.69
CA ARG A 111 14.58 15.91 33.70
C ARG A 111 13.10 15.84 33.31
N ALA A 112 12.29 16.82 33.71
CA ALA A 112 10.88 16.88 33.36
C ALA A 112 10.67 17.21 31.88
N ALA A 113 11.50 18.08 31.31
CA ALA A 113 11.52 18.37 29.88
C ALA A 113 11.89 17.13 29.05
N VAL A 114 12.93 16.40 29.47
CA VAL A 114 13.35 15.13 28.83
C VAL A 114 12.24 14.08 28.92
N PHE A 115 11.58 13.96 30.06
CA PHE A 115 10.44 13.05 30.27
C PHE A 115 9.30 13.33 29.28
N TRP A 116 8.82 14.57 29.21
CA TRP A 116 7.75 14.94 28.29
C TRP A 116 8.19 14.86 26.82
N GLY A 117 9.49 14.98 26.54
CA GLY A 117 10.08 14.66 25.24
C GLY A 117 10.01 13.17 24.87
N ALA A 118 10.24 12.27 25.83
CA ALA A 118 10.05 10.83 25.63
C ALA A 118 8.57 10.47 25.45
N ALA A 119 7.68 11.08 26.25
CA ALA A 119 6.24 10.92 26.11
C ALA A 119 5.74 11.39 24.73
N SER A 120 6.28 12.51 24.23
CA SER A 120 5.95 13.05 22.89
C SER A 120 6.33 12.06 21.79
N VAL A 121 7.50 11.43 21.89
CA VAL A 121 7.95 10.44 20.89
C VAL A 121 7.14 9.15 20.97
N LEU A 122 6.79 8.68 22.17
CA LEU A 122 5.89 7.55 22.33
C LEU A 122 4.51 7.84 21.70
N ALA A 123 3.94 9.02 21.96
CA ALA A 123 2.67 9.45 21.37
C ALA A 123 2.75 9.48 19.84
N LEU A 124 3.80 10.07 19.28
CA LEU A 124 4.00 10.14 17.83
C LEU A 124 4.16 8.76 17.20
N GLN A 125 4.86 7.83 17.85
CA GLN A 125 4.97 6.44 17.38
C GLN A 125 3.63 5.72 17.36
N LEU A 126 2.81 5.90 18.40
CA LEU A 126 1.48 5.31 18.49
C LEU A 126 0.54 5.88 17.42
N VAL A 127 0.57 7.20 17.22
CA VAL A 127 -0.20 7.88 16.18
C VAL A 127 0.24 7.45 14.78
N ALA A 128 1.54 7.35 14.52
CA ALA A 128 2.08 6.88 13.24
C ALA A 128 1.70 5.43 12.93
N ARG A 129 1.49 4.59 13.96
CA ARG A 129 0.96 3.23 13.86
C ARG A 129 -0.57 3.18 13.73
N GLY A 130 -1.24 4.32 13.62
CA GLY A 130 -2.70 4.40 13.51
C GLY A 130 -3.45 4.03 14.80
N ARG A 131 -2.82 4.11 15.98
CA ARG A 131 -3.46 3.80 17.26
C ARG A 131 -4.34 4.97 17.75
N LEU A 132 -5.42 5.22 17.03
CA LEU A 132 -6.39 6.27 17.31
C LEU A 132 -7.80 5.69 17.40
N LEU A 133 -8.50 5.99 18.50
CA LEU A 133 -9.90 5.65 18.68
C LEU A 133 -10.76 6.91 18.81
N PRO A 134 -11.97 6.94 18.22
CA PRO A 134 -12.91 8.00 18.48
C PRO A 134 -13.40 7.89 19.94
N GLY A 135 -13.40 9.03 20.62
CA GLY A 135 -13.87 9.21 21.99
C GLY A 135 -14.81 10.41 22.11
N VAL A 136 -15.54 10.46 23.22
CA VAL A 136 -16.30 11.64 23.63
C VAL A 136 -15.78 12.07 24.99
N SER A 137 -15.33 13.32 25.07
CA SER A 137 -14.75 13.89 26.27
C SER A 137 -15.79 14.01 27.41
N PRO A 138 -15.35 14.23 28.67
CA PRO A 138 -16.29 14.37 29.80
C PRO A 138 -17.36 15.45 29.56
N SER A 139 -16.98 16.61 29.03
CA SER A 139 -17.89 17.71 28.68
C SER A 139 -18.73 17.45 27.42
N GLY A 140 -18.56 16.30 26.75
CA GLY A 140 -19.38 15.90 25.62
C GLY A 140 -18.86 16.34 24.25
N PHE A 141 -17.58 16.68 24.13
CA PHE A 141 -16.97 17.05 22.87
C PHE A 141 -16.32 15.85 22.18
N ASP A 142 -16.19 15.93 20.87
CA ASP A 142 -15.46 14.95 20.06
C ASP A 142 -13.98 14.96 20.46
N ALA A 143 -13.39 13.79 20.70
CA ALA A 143 -11.97 13.68 21.03
C ALA A 143 -11.38 12.41 20.43
N TRP A 144 -10.16 12.45 19.90
CA TRP A 144 -9.39 11.23 19.70
C TRP A 144 -8.74 10.81 21.01
N ARG A 145 -8.67 9.50 21.22
CA ARG A 145 -7.87 8.89 22.29
C ARG A 145 -6.85 7.94 21.69
N ILE A 146 -5.70 7.78 22.34
CA ILE A 146 -4.75 6.76 21.95
C ILE A 146 -5.30 5.39 22.30
N GLY A 147 -5.20 4.47 21.34
CA GLY A 147 -5.56 3.07 21.48
C GLY A 147 -5.88 2.42 20.13
N PRO A 148 -6.07 1.10 20.10
CA PRO A 148 -5.87 0.19 21.23
C PRO A 148 -4.38 -0.01 21.53
N PHE A 149 -4.06 -0.29 22.78
CA PHE A 149 -2.69 -0.64 23.20
C PHE A 149 -2.45 -2.14 23.05
N ASP A 150 -1.31 -2.52 22.46
CA ASP A 150 -0.81 -3.88 22.62
C ASP A 150 0.00 -4.02 23.92
N GLN A 151 0.46 -5.24 24.22
CA GLN A 151 1.20 -5.52 25.46
C GLN A 151 2.49 -4.68 25.56
N GLN A 152 3.22 -4.49 24.46
CA GLN A 152 4.44 -3.70 24.47
C GLN A 152 4.14 -2.23 24.74
N ASP A 153 3.05 -1.72 24.18
CA ASP A 153 2.60 -0.36 24.44
C ASP A 153 2.21 -0.16 25.92
N VAL A 154 1.49 -1.11 26.52
CA VAL A 154 1.13 -1.07 27.96
C VAL A 154 2.38 -1.06 28.84
N VAL A 155 3.36 -1.91 28.55
CA VAL A 155 4.63 -1.97 29.30
C VAL A 155 5.37 -0.64 29.17
N ARG A 156 5.53 -0.10 27.95
CA ARG A 156 6.21 1.18 27.71
C ARG A 156 5.54 2.35 28.44
N VAL A 157 4.20 2.40 28.45
CA VAL A 157 3.45 3.44 29.17
C VAL A 157 3.70 3.33 30.67
N ARG A 158 3.68 2.11 31.24
CA ARG A 158 3.96 1.89 32.66
C ARG A 158 5.39 2.20 33.05
N GLU A 159 6.37 1.76 32.26
CA GLU A 159 7.80 2.05 32.47
C GLU A 159 8.06 3.55 32.43
N LEU A 160 7.51 4.23 31.42
CA LEU A 160 7.64 5.67 31.31
C LEU A 160 6.96 6.37 32.50
N ALA A 161 5.72 6.01 32.85
CA ALA A 161 5.03 6.57 34.02
C ALA A 161 5.83 6.36 35.33
N GLY A 162 6.45 5.19 35.51
CA GLY A 162 7.32 4.89 36.65
C GLY A 162 8.59 5.75 36.71
N ALA A 163 9.08 6.20 35.56
CA ALA A 163 10.23 7.11 35.44
C ALA A 163 9.86 8.60 35.54
N MET A 164 8.58 8.94 35.75
CA MET A 164 8.13 10.34 35.78
C MET A 164 8.76 11.12 36.95
N PRO A 165 9.57 12.16 36.67
CA PRO A 165 10.16 12.98 37.73
C PRO A 165 9.08 13.82 38.44
N PRO A 166 9.24 14.13 39.74
CA PRO A 166 8.26 14.93 40.49
C PRO A 166 7.91 16.27 39.83
N GLU A 167 8.90 16.93 39.22
CA GLU A 167 8.76 18.21 38.52
C GLU A 167 7.80 18.10 37.31
N ALA A 168 7.73 16.93 36.66
CA ALA A 168 6.86 16.69 35.51
C ALA A 168 5.37 16.61 35.88
N ARG A 169 5.05 16.48 37.18
CA ARG A 169 3.69 16.45 37.74
C ARG A 169 3.55 17.33 38.97
N ALA A 170 4.34 18.40 39.06
CA ALA A 170 4.42 19.24 40.26
C ALA A 170 3.17 20.07 40.54
N VAL A 171 2.21 20.14 39.61
CA VAL A 171 0.97 20.91 39.79
C VAL A 171 0.01 20.12 40.68
N PRO A 172 -0.43 20.65 41.83
CA PRO A 172 -1.28 19.92 42.75
C PRO A 172 -2.70 19.78 42.22
N LEU A 173 -3.34 18.65 42.55
CA LEU A 173 -4.77 18.49 42.39
C LEU A 173 -5.52 19.47 43.32
N ALA A 174 -6.65 19.99 42.84
CA ALA A 174 -7.54 20.81 43.65
C ALA A 174 -8.06 20.00 44.84
N GLY A 175 -8.07 20.62 46.03
CA GLY A 175 -8.58 19.99 47.25
C GLY A 175 -7.89 20.45 48.53
N PRO A 176 -8.46 20.05 49.69
CA PRO A 176 -7.87 20.30 51.00
C PRO A 176 -6.57 19.51 51.18
N ALA A 177 -5.83 19.83 52.25
CA ALA A 177 -4.67 19.04 52.65
C ALA A 177 -5.08 17.58 52.99
N PRO A 178 -4.20 16.58 52.78
CA PRO A 178 -2.83 16.69 52.29
C PRO A 178 -2.73 17.04 50.80
N VAL A 179 -1.64 17.71 50.40
CA VAL A 179 -1.40 18.06 49.00
C VAL A 179 -1.22 16.79 48.17
N ARG A 180 -2.04 16.63 47.11
CA ARG A 180 -1.98 15.48 46.19
C ARG A 180 -1.48 15.94 44.83
N LEU A 181 -0.60 15.15 44.22
CA LEU A 181 -0.18 15.32 42.84
C LEU A 181 -0.95 14.35 41.93
N PRO A 182 -1.06 14.63 40.62
CA PRO A 182 -1.62 13.70 39.66
C PRO A 182 -0.93 12.33 39.69
N GLU A 183 -1.71 11.28 39.51
CA GLU A 183 -1.19 9.93 39.28
C GLU A 183 -0.42 9.94 37.94
N ALA A 184 0.77 9.32 37.94
CA ALA A 184 1.71 9.46 36.83
C ALA A 184 1.20 8.79 35.55
N GLU A 185 0.63 7.59 35.66
CA GLU A 185 0.12 6.87 34.50
C GLU A 185 -1.11 7.59 33.89
N GLN A 186 -2.03 8.07 34.74
CA GLN A 186 -3.19 8.85 34.31
C GLN A 186 -2.78 10.16 33.61
N LEU A 187 -1.82 10.90 34.17
CA LEU A 187 -1.34 12.15 33.57
C LEU A 187 -0.63 11.89 32.24
N LEU A 188 0.18 10.83 32.15
CA LEU A 188 0.82 10.42 30.91
C LEU A 188 -0.22 10.03 29.85
N ARG A 189 -1.22 9.22 30.20
CA ARG A 189 -2.31 8.83 29.28
C ARG A 189 -3.10 10.05 28.79
N ALA A 190 -3.39 11.00 29.67
CA ALA A 190 -4.06 12.25 29.27
C ALA A 190 -3.21 13.07 28.28
N PHE A 191 -1.89 13.09 28.42
CA PHE A 191 -0.99 13.73 27.46
C PHE A 191 -0.97 12.99 26.12
N LEU A 192 -0.89 11.65 26.15
CA LEU A 192 -0.98 10.81 24.95
C LEU A 192 -2.26 11.10 24.16
N ASP A 193 -3.40 11.18 24.85
CA ASP A 193 -4.69 11.52 24.25
C ASP A 193 -4.70 12.96 23.70
N ALA A 194 -4.11 13.93 24.40
CA ALA A 194 -4.00 15.30 23.90
C ALA A 194 -3.19 15.39 22.60
N VAL A 195 -2.12 14.61 22.46
CA VAL A 195 -1.34 14.51 21.22
C VAL A 195 -2.17 13.87 20.11
N ALA A 196 -2.82 12.74 20.38
CA ALA A 196 -3.70 12.07 19.42
C ALA A 196 -4.88 12.94 18.98
N ASP A 197 -5.43 13.77 19.86
CA ASP A 197 -6.56 14.65 19.54
C ASP A 197 -6.15 15.90 18.76
N THR A 198 -4.85 16.17 18.59
CA THR A 198 -4.36 17.31 17.79
C THR A 198 -3.95 16.92 16.37
N LEU A 199 -3.23 15.81 16.19
CA LEU A 199 -2.55 15.49 14.92
C LEU A 199 -3.47 15.20 13.72
N PRO A 200 -4.60 14.47 13.86
CA PRO A 200 -5.49 14.17 12.73
C PRO A 200 -6.26 15.40 12.20
N ARG A 201 -6.30 16.50 12.96
CA ARG A 201 -7.16 17.67 12.69
C ARG A 201 -6.46 18.71 11.82
N THR A 202 -6.08 18.30 10.61
CA THR A 202 -5.49 19.20 9.61
C THR A 202 -6.58 20.11 9.00
N PRO A 203 -6.21 21.27 8.40
CA PRO A 203 -7.18 22.11 7.70
C PRO A 203 -7.98 21.39 6.59
N ALA A 204 -7.43 20.31 6.01
CA ALA A 204 -8.08 19.51 4.98
C ALA A 204 -8.95 18.36 5.55
N ALA A 205 -8.83 18.02 6.83
CA ALA A 205 -9.49 16.85 7.41
C ALA A 205 -11.03 16.89 7.30
N PRO A 206 -11.73 18.02 7.54
CA PRO A 206 -13.18 18.06 7.38
C PRO A 206 -13.64 17.83 5.92
N ALA A 207 -12.89 18.35 4.96
CA ALA A 207 -13.18 18.18 3.54
C ALA A 207 -12.95 16.73 3.09
N ALA A 208 -11.88 16.09 3.56
CA ALA A 208 -11.57 14.69 3.22
C ALA A 208 -12.56 13.70 3.85
N ALA A 209 -13.01 13.94 5.07
CA ALA A 209 -13.91 13.04 5.79
C ALA A 209 -15.41 13.31 5.54
N GLY A 210 -15.76 14.45 4.93
CA GLY A 210 -17.16 14.84 4.71
C GLY A 210 -17.95 15.18 5.98
N ALA A 211 -17.28 15.33 7.13
CA ALA A 211 -17.88 15.62 8.43
C ALA A 211 -16.94 16.47 9.29
N THR A 212 -17.48 17.24 10.24
CA THR A 212 -16.69 18.09 11.16
C THR A 212 -16.36 17.41 12.49
N ALA A 213 -17.14 16.41 12.90
CA ALA A 213 -16.87 15.65 14.11
C ALA A 213 -15.58 14.82 13.97
N TRP A 214 -14.72 14.87 14.97
CA TRP A 214 -13.37 14.27 15.00
C TRP A 214 -12.37 14.82 13.96
N THR A 215 -12.74 15.79 13.14
CA THR A 215 -11.88 16.30 12.05
C THR A 215 -11.60 17.79 12.19
N ALA A 216 -12.55 18.58 12.68
CA ALA A 216 -12.40 20.02 12.85
C ALA A 216 -11.48 20.36 14.03
N GLN A 217 -10.69 21.41 13.93
CA GLN A 217 -9.86 21.89 15.06
C GLN A 217 -10.74 22.41 16.21
N VAL A 218 -11.83 23.10 15.87
CA VAL A 218 -12.82 23.61 16.83
C VAL A 218 -13.62 22.46 17.44
N PRO A 219 -13.78 22.40 18.78
CA PRO A 219 -14.62 21.42 19.46
C PRO A 219 -16.05 21.30 18.95
N GLN A 220 -16.44 20.06 18.63
CA GLN A 220 -17.78 19.71 18.18
C GLN A 220 -18.54 18.98 19.31
N PRO A 221 -19.72 19.46 19.72
CA PRO A 221 -20.51 18.78 20.74
C PRO A 221 -21.15 17.51 20.17
N VAL A 222 -20.78 16.34 20.71
CA VAL A 222 -21.29 15.02 20.30
C VAL A 222 -21.67 14.13 21.50
N PRO A 223 -22.41 14.64 22.51
CA PRO A 223 -22.73 13.85 23.70
C PRO A 223 -23.55 12.59 23.41
N HIS A 224 -24.34 12.61 22.33
CA HIS A 224 -25.15 11.49 21.85
C HIS A 224 -24.30 10.32 21.30
N GLN A 225 -23.05 10.58 20.91
CA GLN A 225 -22.16 9.57 20.32
C GLN A 225 -21.30 8.86 21.37
N ARG A 226 -21.47 9.17 22.66
CA ARG A 226 -20.70 8.55 23.74
C ARG A 226 -20.87 7.02 23.79
N GLY A 227 -22.08 6.52 23.56
CA GLY A 227 -22.35 5.09 23.48
C GLY A 227 -21.61 4.42 22.32
N TRP A 228 -21.72 5.00 21.13
CA TRP A 228 -21.01 4.52 19.94
C TRP A 228 -19.49 4.53 20.13
N ALA A 229 -18.92 5.63 20.63
CA ALA A 229 -17.48 5.74 20.87
C ALA A 229 -17.00 4.72 21.92
N ALA A 230 -17.78 4.48 22.98
CA ALA A 230 -17.48 3.45 23.97
C ALA A 230 -17.55 2.03 23.38
N GLU A 231 -18.51 1.74 22.49
CA GLU A 231 -18.61 0.46 21.80
C GLU A 231 -17.43 0.21 20.84
N VAL A 232 -17.01 1.24 20.10
CA VAL A 232 -15.83 1.18 19.22
C VAL A 232 -14.57 0.95 20.04
N ALA A 233 -14.40 1.70 21.14
CA ALA A 233 -13.24 1.57 22.00
C ALA A 233 -13.20 0.23 22.75
N ALA A 234 -14.30 -0.21 23.36
CA ALA A 234 -14.40 -1.51 24.04
C ALA A 234 -14.10 -2.67 23.08
N GLY A 235 -14.37 -2.49 21.80
CA GLY A 235 -14.06 -3.46 20.76
C GLY A 235 -12.60 -3.65 20.40
N LEU A 236 -11.84 -2.57 20.51
CA LEU A 236 -10.44 -2.53 20.12
C LEU A 236 -9.55 -2.69 21.36
N ASP A 237 -10.01 -2.25 22.54
CA ASP A 237 -9.36 -2.40 23.86
C ASP A 237 -9.65 -3.78 24.53
N ALA A 238 -10.40 -4.68 23.88
CA ALA A 238 -11.13 -5.80 24.48
C ALA A 238 -10.30 -6.95 25.11
N GLY A 239 -8.97 -6.87 25.19
CA GLY A 239 -8.17 -7.93 25.83
C GLY A 239 -8.14 -9.28 25.10
N VAL A 240 -8.98 -9.48 24.08
CA VAL A 240 -9.23 -10.74 23.37
C VAL A 240 -9.40 -10.45 21.89
N ARG A 241 -8.77 -11.27 21.04
CA ARG A 241 -9.00 -11.27 19.59
C ARG A 241 -9.98 -12.39 19.25
N VAL A 242 -10.99 -12.10 18.44
CA VAL A 242 -11.98 -13.08 17.98
C VAL A 242 -11.60 -13.54 16.58
N SER A 243 -11.76 -14.84 16.30
CA SER A 243 -11.65 -15.38 14.95
C SER A 243 -12.74 -16.41 14.68
N LEU A 244 -12.97 -16.68 13.40
CA LEU A 244 -13.80 -17.78 12.93
C LEU A 244 -12.90 -18.83 12.29
N ARG A 245 -12.84 -20.01 12.90
CA ARG A 245 -12.18 -21.19 12.31
C ARG A 245 -13.19 -21.98 11.50
N LEU A 246 -12.96 -22.05 10.21
CA LEU A 246 -13.79 -22.78 9.27
C LEU A 246 -13.37 -24.25 9.29
N GLU A 247 -14.34 -25.16 9.41
CA GLU A 247 -14.14 -26.60 9.44
C GLU A 247 -15.05 -27.29 8.41
N LEU A 248 -14.52 -28.35 7.78
CA LEU A 248 -15.24 -29.28 6.91
C LEU A 248 -15.42 -30.64 7.62
N PRO A 249 -16.65 -31.11 7.87
CA PRO A 249 -16.97 -32.48 8.26
C PRO A 249 -16.34 -33.46 7.26
N GLY A 250 -15.47 -34.36 7.77
CA GLY A 250 -14.78 -35.37 6.96
C GLY A 250 -13.27 -35.20 6.86
N LEU A 251 -12.70 -34.06 7.25
CA LEU A 251 -11.26 -33.94 7.52
C LEU A 251 -10.97 -34.36 8.98
N PRO A 252 -9.97 -35.21 9.26
CA PRO A 252 -9.60 -35.52 10.63
C PRO A 252 -9.09 -34.25 11.32
N ALA A 253 -9.90 -33.69 12.22
CA ALA A 253 -9.51 -32.58 13.08
C ALA A 253 -8.45 -33.08 14.05
N ARG A 254 -7.18 -32.73 13.81
CA ARG A 254 -6.04 -33.22 14.60
C ARG A 254 -5.98 -32.76 16.07
N ASP A 255 -6.92 -31.92 16.53
CA ASP A 255 -6.83 -31.30 17.86
C ASP A 255 -8.01 -31.59 18.82
N ARG A 256 -8.88 -32.56 18.52
CA ARG A 256 -9.80 -33.06 19.57
C ARG A 256 -9.07 -34.12 20.38
N HIS A 257 -8.94 -33.88 21.70
CA HIS A 257 -8.50 -34.89 22.67
C HIS A 257 -9.37 -36.14 22.48
N ASP A 258 -8.78 -37.14 21.85
CA ASP A 258 -9.42 -38.39 21.51
C ASP A 258 -9.48 -39.28 22.76
N THR A 259 -10.69 -39.60 23.17
CA THR A 259 -10.97 -40.70 24.09
C THR A 259 -12.06 -41.56 23.45
N GLY A 260 -11.67 -42.43 22.51
CA GLY A 260 -12.43 -43.65 22.25
C GLY A 260 -12.48 -44.12 20.80
N ASP A 261 -11.76 -45.21 20.56
CA ASP A 261 -11.99 -46.29 19.58
C ASP A 261 -11.77 -46.00 18.07
N PRO A 262 -10.66 -46.49 17.47
CA PRO A 262 -10.32 -46.27 16.05
C PRO A 262 -11.12 -47.08 15.02
N ASP A 263 -11.91 -48.09 15.40
CA ASP A 263 -12.37 -49.13 14.46
C ASP A 263 -13.80 -48.98 13.90
N ALA A 264 -14.48 -47.83 14.10
CA ALA A 264 -15.92 -47.73 13.77
C ALA A 264 -16.31 -46.87 12.55
N ARG A 265 -15.41 -46.38 11.68
CA ARG A 265 -15.80 -45.39 10.63
C ARG A 265 -15.26 -45.65 9.21
N ALA A 266 -15.32 -46.89 8.74
CA ALA A 266 -14.97 -47.21 7.34
C ALA A 266 -16.17 -47.23 6.36
N ASP A 267 -17.41 -47.48 6.80
CA ASP A 267 -18.51 -47.78 5.85
C ASP A 267 -19.75 -46.92 6.12
N ALA A 268 -19.82 -45.74 5.48
CA ALA A 268 -21.07 -45.00 5.20
C ALA A 268 -20.77 -43.75 4.35
N TRP A 269 -20.67 -43.91 3.03
CA TRP A 269 -20.75 -42.79 2.08
C TRP A 269 -21.62 -43.24 0.89
N GLU A 270 -22.85 -43.62 1.19
CA GLU A 270 -23.92 -43.64 0.21
C GLU A 270 -24.74 -42.36 0.39
N ASP A 271 -25.01 -41.73 -0.75
CA ASP A 271 -25.84 -40.56 -1.00
C ASP A 271 -26.82 -40.17 0.11
N GLU A 272 -26.62 -39.01 0.73
CA GLU A 272 -27.69 -38.22 1.33
C GLU A 272 -27.42 -36.70 1.22
N ASP A 273 -28.51 -36.02 0.92
CA ASP A 273 -28.68 -34.67 0.39
C ASP A 273 -28.68 -33.57 1.48
N GLU A 274 -28.65 -32.30 1.05
CA GLU A 274 -29.01 -31.07 1.81
C GLU A 274 -28.06 -30.54 2.91
N GLY A 275 -26.94 -29.90 2.52
CA GLY A 275 -26.24 -28.93 3.39
C GLY A 275 -24.85 -28.52 2.91
N SER A 276 -24.42 -27.27 3.17
CA SER A 276 -22.99 -26.93 3.07
C SER A 276 -22.23 -27.66 4.17
N PRO A 277 -21.08 -28.28 3.88
CA PRO A 277 -20.31 -28.93 4.93
C PRO A 277 -19.71 -27.90 5.90
N PHE A 278 -19.57 -26.61 5.56
CA PHE A 278 -18.78 -25.72 6.39
C PHE A 278 -19.47 -25.29 7.70
N ARG A 279 -18.73 -25.43 8.80
CA ARG A 279 -19.06 -24.77 10.08
C ARG A 279 -17.98 -23.76 10.44
N ALA A 280 -18.38 -22.59 10.91
CA ALA A 280 -17.49 -21.57 11.47
C ALA A 280 -17.52 -21.65 13.00
N VAL A 281 -16.44 -22.10 13.60
CA VAL A 281 -16.25 -22.16 15.06
C VAL A 281 -15.66 -20.84 15.56
N VAL A 282 -16.29 -20.22 16.54
CA VAL A 282 -15.79 -18.97 17.14
C VAL A 282 -14.64 -19.31 18.09
N GLN A 283 -13.47 -18.71 17.84
CA GLN A 283 -12.32 -18.85 18.70
C GLN A 283 -11.92 -17.52 19.34
N LEU A 284 -11.40 -17.62 20.55
CA LEU A 284 -10.92 -16.53 21.36
C LEU A 284 -9.42 -16.69 21.57
N HIS A 285 -8.68 -15.64 21.27
CA HIS A 285 -7.23 -15.59 21.38
C HIS A 285 -6.85 -14.61 22.48
N SER A 286 -5.96 -15.03 23.38
CA SER A 286 -5.42 -14.14 24.40
C SER A 286 -4.49 -13.09 23.76
N LEU A 287 -4.64 -11.82 24.14
CA LEU A 287 -3.69 -10.77 23.73
C LEU A 287 -2.36 -10.84 24.52
N GLY A 288 -2.33 -11.53 25.66
CA GLY A 288 -1.12 -11.72 26.48
C GLY A 288 -0.24 -12.88 26.03
N ASP A 289 -0.82 -13.86 25.33
CA ASP A 289 -0.13 -14.99 24.74
C ASP A 289 -0.89 -15.48 23.50
N ALA A 290 -0.33 -15.21 22.32
CA ALA A 290 -0.95 -15.56 21.05
C ALA A 290 -1.04 -17.08 20.80
N THR A 291 -0.38 -17.91 21.61
CA THR A 291 -0.49 -19.37 21.55
C THR A 291 -1.72 -19.89 22.31
N VAL A 292 -2.29 -19.08 23.21
CA VAL A 292 -3.47 -19.45 23.99
C VAL A 292 -4.73 -19.14 23.18
N VAL A 293 -5.33 -20.21 22.66
CA VAL A 293 -6.58 -20.20 21.90
C VAL A 293 -7.60 -21.07 22.62
N ALA A 294 -8.85 -20.62 22.69
CA ALA A 294 -9.95 -21.42 23.19
C ALA A 294 -11.21 -21.21 22.34
N ASP A 295 -11.95 -22.29 22.11
CA ASP A 295 -13.23 -22.20 21.42
C ASP A 295 -14.25 -21.54 22.36
N ALA A 296 -15.12 -20.69 21.81
CA ALA A 296 -16.09 -19.94 22.61
C ALA A 296 -17.02 -20.85 23.43
N ALA A 297 -17.34 -22.05 22.91
CA ALA A 297 -18.09 -23.07 23.62
C ALA A 297 -17.46 -23.47 24.97
N ASP A 298 -16.13 -23.60 25.01
CA ASP A 298 -15.40 -24.03 26.21
C ASP A 298 -15.31 -22.90 27.25
N ILE A 299 -15.18 -21.65 26.79
CA ILE A 299 -15.23 -20.47 27.67
C ILE A 299 -16.64 -20.26 28.23
N TRP A 300 -17.68 -20.50 27.43
CA TRP A 300 -19.06 -20.35 27.89
C TRP A 300 -19.47 -21.42 28.89
N SER A 301 -19.08 -22.68 28.64
CA SER A 301 -19.36 -23.82 29.52
C SER A 301 -18.46 -23.90 30.76
N GLY A 302 -17.40 -23.08 30.82
CA GLY A 302 -16.45 -23.10 31.93
C GLY A 302 -15.49 -24.29 31.89
N ARG A 303 -15.41 -25.01 30.76
CA ARG A 303 -14.55 -26.19 30.57
C ARG A 303 -13.17 -25.88 30.00
N SER A 304 -12.91 -24.61 29.67
CA SER A 304 -11.62 -24.21 29.09
C SER A 304 -10.47 -24.41 30.09
N ALA A 305 -9.47 -25.22 29.71
CA ALA A 305 -8.20 -25.36 30.45
C ALA A 305 -7.43 -24.02 30.57
N ALA A 306 -7.75 -23.04 29.70
CA ALA A 306 -7.22 -21.68 29.72
C ALA A 306 -8.07 -20.70 30.54
N GLY A 307 -9.04 -21.17 31.33
CA GLY A 307 -9.99 -20.32 32.08
C GLY A 307 -9.37 -19.31 33.05
N GLY A 308 -8.10 -19.48 33.44
CA GLY A 308 -7.35 -18.49 34.22
C GLY A 308 -6.70 -17.37 33.40
N VAL A 309 -6.54 -17.55 32.08
CA VAL A 309 -5.89 -16.58 31.16
C VAL A 309 -6.92 -15.61 30.57
N PHE A 310 -8.15 -16.09 30.31
CA PHE A 310 -9.24 -15.25 29.82
C PHE A 310 -9.96 -14.56 30.98
N GLY A 311 -9.92 -13.22 30.98
CA GLY A 311 -10.47 -12.42 32.07
C GLY A 311 -12.01 -12.45 32.17
N PRO A 312 -12.58 -11.96 33.28
CA PRO A 312 -14.03 -11.99 33.52
C PRO A 312 -14.86 -11.17 32.50
N ARG A 313 -14.23 -10.26 31.73
CA ARG A 313 -14.89 -9.48 30.68
C ARG A 313 -14.89 -10.16 29.31
N THR A 314 -14.11 -11.23 29.11
CA THR A 314 -13.95 -11.91 27.82
C THR A 314 -15.27 -12.27 27.14
N LYS A 315 -16.28 -12.73 27.90
CA LYS A 315 -17.60 -13.06 27.35
C LYS A 315 -18.30 -11.82 26.77
N ILE A 316 -18.25 -10.70 27.49
CA ILE A 316 -18.85 -9.43 27.06
C ILE A 316 -18.11 -8.89 25.82
N ASP A 317 -16.78 -8.91 25.85
CA ASP A 317 -15.92 -8.41 24.79
C ASP A 317 -16.08 -9.20 23.48
N THR A 318 -16.26 -10.52 23.60
CA THR A 318 -16.60 -11.41 22.49
C THR A 318 -17.96 -11.04 21.88
N LEU A 319 -19.01 -10.89 22.69
CA LEU A 319 -20.34 -10.53 22.21
C LEU A 319 -20.36 -9.15 21.53
N LEU A 320 -19.62 -8.17 22.06
CA LEU A 320 -19.46 -6.86 21.44
C LEU A 320 -18.76 -6.96 20.09
N THR A 321 -17.72 -7.78 19.99
CA THR A 321 -16.99 -8.01 18.73
C THR A 321 -17.87 -8.70 17.69
N LEU A 322 -18.62 -9.73 18.09
CA LEU A 322 -19.59 -10.38 17.21
C LEU A 322 -20.69 -9.41 16.76
N ARG A 323 -21.21 -8.55 17.65
CA ARG A 323 -22.19 -7.49 17.32
C ARG A 323 -21.66 -6.44 16.35
N ARG A 324 -20.36 -6.11 16.38
CA ARG A 324 -19.76 -5.30 15.33
C ARG A 324 -19.66 -6.07 14.02
N GLY A 325 -19.24 -7.34 14.11
CA GLY A 325 -19.19 -8.27 12.99
C GLY A 325 -20.52 -8.38 12.25
N THR A 326 -21.67 -8.38 12.94
CA THR A 326 -22.98 -8.46 12.27
C THR A 326 -23.29 -7.29 11.34
N ARG A 327 -22.66 -6.12 11.55
CA ARG A 327 -22.82 -4.98 10.63
C ARG A 327 -21.98 -5.16 9.35
N ALA A 328 -20.86 -5.88 9.47
CA ALA A 328 -19.98 -6.21 8.35
C ALA A 328 -20.47 -7.44 7.57
N TRP A 329 -21.01 -8.44 8.28
CA TRP A 329 -21.51 -9.69 7.72
C TRP A 329 -22.73 -10.17 8.53
N PRO A 330 -23.97 -9.94 8.02
CA PRO A 330 -25.22 -10.19 8.75
C PRO A 330 -25.40 -11.60 9.34
N PRO A 331 -24.94 -12.70 8.69
CA PRO A 331 -25.07 -14.06 9.22
C PRO A 331 -24.55 -14.28 10.63
N LEU A 332 -23.56 -13.48 11.10
CA LEU A 332 -23.07 -13.54 12.48
C LEU A 332 -24.15 -13.25 13.52
N GLY A 333 -25.27 -12.62 13.15
CA GLY A 333 -26.39 -12.38 14.04
C GLY A 333 -26.93 -13.67 14.68
N ARG A 334 -26.83 -14.81 13.98
CA ARG A 334 -27.23 -16.13 14.48
C ARG A 334 -26.44 -16.56 15.72
N LEU A 335 -25.18 -16.11 15.86
CA LEU A 335 -24.36 -16.39 17.06
C LEU A 335 -24.78 -15.57 18.28
N LEU A 336 -25.44 -14.41 18.08
CA LEU A 336 -25.87 -13.53 19.16
C LEU A 336 -27.19 -13.96 19.79
N THR A 337 -27.99 -14.74 19.09
CA THR A 337 -29.26 -15.30 19.59
C THR A 337 -29.05 -16.64 20.31
N ALA A 338 -27.91 -17.30 20.11
CA ALA A 338 -27.57 -18.54 20.77
C ALA A 338 -27.17 -18.34 22.24
N VAL A 339 -27.40 -19.38 23.08
CA VAL A 339 -27.01 -19.39 24.50
C VAL A 339 -25.49 -19.25 24.67
N ALA A 340 -24.73 -19.79 23.71
CA ALA A 340 -23.30 -19.58 23.56
C ALA A 340 -22.98 -19.31 22.08
N PRO A 341 -22.12 -18.34 21.75
CA PRO A 341 -21.71 -18.07 20.38
C PRO A 341 -20.63 -19.08 19.95
N ALA A 342 -20.99 -20.37 19.88
CA ALA A 342 -20.05 -21.46 19.70
C ALA A 342 -19.68 -21.68 18.23
N GLU A 343 -20.67 -21.96 17.40
CA GLU A 343 -20.48 -22.30 16.00
C GLU A 343 -21.64 -21.79 15.15
N LEU A 344 -21.36 -21.60 13.86
CA LEU A 344 -22.30 -21.16 12.84
C LEU A 344 -22.23 -22.12 11.65
N GLU A 345 -23.34 -22.75 11.33
CA GLU A 345 -23.48 -23.50 10.07
C GLU A 345 -23.59 -22.55 8.90
N LEU A 346 -22.74 -22.76 7.90
CA LEU A 346 -22.65 -21.90 6.72
C LEU A 346 -23.46 -22.52 5.57
N SER A 347 -24.01 -21.67 4.72
CA SER A 347 -24.48 -22.05 3.39
C SER A 347 -23.38 -21.86 2.34
N ASP A 348 -23.55 -22.44 1.15
CA ASP A 348 -22.59 -22.28 0.05
C ASP A 348 -22.42 -20.80 -0.36
N THR A 349 -23.50 -20.01 -0.31
CA THR A 349 -23.45 -18.56 -0.54
C THR A 349 -22.60 -17.86 0.52
N GLU A 350 -22.79 -18.20 1.79
CA GLU A 350 -22.05 -17.61 2.92
C GLU A 350 -20.55 -17.97 2.89
N VAL A 351 -20.20 -19.19 2.47
CA VAL A 351 -18.79 -19.58 2.23
C VAL A 351 -18.17 -18.70 1.15
N SER A 352 -18.92 -18.44 0.06
CA SER A 352 -18.49 -17.57 -1.05
C SER A 352 -18.26 -16.12 -0.59
N GLU A 353 -19.18 -15.58 0.21
CA GLU A 353 -19.05 -14.24 0.81
C GLU A 353 -17.79 -14.11 1.68
N LEU A 354 -17.51 -15.11 2.52
CA LEU A 354 -16.34 -15.13 3.42
C LEU A 354 -14.99 -15.18 2.70
N LEU A 355 -14.97 -15.59 1.43
CA LEU A 355 -13.77 -15.59 0.59
C LEU A 355 -13.54 -14.26 -0.09
N GLY A 356 -14.62 -13.63 -0.54
CA GLY A 356 -14.60 -12.38 -1.26
C GLY A 356 -14.96 -11.21 -0.35
N GLU A 357 -16.14 -10.64 -0.60
CA GLU A 357 -16.54 -9.32 -0.12
C GLU A 357 -16.63 -9.20 1.41
N ALA A 358 -16.94 -10.28 2.14
CA ALA A 358 -17.08 -10.22 3.59
C ALA A 358 -15.73 -10.30 4.34
N ALA A 359 -14.66 -10.79 3.71
CA ALA A 359 -13.37 -11.03 4.37
C ALA A 359 -12.74 -9.75 4.94
N ALA A 360 -12.64 -8.69 4.11
CA ALA A 360 -12.03 -7.43 4.51
C ALA A 360 -12.87 -6.65 5.55
N PRO A 361 -14.20 -6.51 5.40
CA PRO A 361 -15.07 -5.93 6.42
C PRO A 361 -15.02 -6.67 7.77
N LEU A 362 -14.96 -8.01 7.77
CA LEU A 362 -14.84 -8.80 9.01
C LEU A 362 -13.49 -8.58 9.69
N ALA A 363 -12.40 -8.55 8.94
CA ALA A 363 -11.08 -8.23 9.47
C ALA A 363 -11.04 -6.81 10.08
N ALA A 364 -11.67 -5.83 9.43
CA ALA A 364 -11.82 -4.47 9.93
C ALA A 364 -12.70 -4.39 11.20
N ALA A 365 -13.68 -5.28 11.33
CA ALA A 365 -14.49 -5.43 12.55
C ALA A 365 -13.74 -6.13 13.71
N GLY A 366 -12.52 -6.62 13.46
CA GLY A 366 -11.68 -7.32 14.43
C GLY A 366 -11.89 -8.83 14.49
N ILE A 367 -12.50 -9.43 13.46
CA ILE A 367 -12.75 -10.86 13.35
C ILE A 367 -11.86 -11.45 12.24
N GLN A 368 -10.92 -12.30 12.62
CA GLN A 368 -10.06 -12.98 11.64
C GLN A 368 -10.70 -14.28 11.13
N LEU A 369 -10.44 -14.63 9.87
CA LEU A 369 -10.89 -15.90 9.27
C LEU A 369 -9.72 -16.89 9.19
N HIS A 370 -9.92 -18.08 9.74
CA HIS A 370 -8.97 -19.20 9.64
C HIS A 370 -9.60 -20.30 8.80
N TRP A 371 -8.99 -20.60 7.65
CA TRP A 371 -9.42 -21.72 6.82
C TRP A 371 -8.55 -22.95 7.08
N PRO A 372 -9.06 -24.17 6.82
CA PRO A 372 -8.27 -25.40 6.89
C PRO A 372 -7.03 -25.32 6.00
N LYS A 373 -5.90 -25.87 6.47
CA LYS A 373 -4.64 -25.85 5.71
C LYS A 373 -4.70 -26.77 4.49
N GLU A 374 -5.58 -27.76 4.55
CA GLU A 374 -5.82 -28.78 3.52
C GLU A 374 -6.65 -28.23 2.35
N LEU A 375 -7.22 -27.03 2.51
CA LEU A 375 -7.98 -26.35 1.47
C LEU A 375 -7.04 -25.60 0.53
N ALA A 376 -6.87 -26.10 -0.69
CA ALA A 376 -6.07 -25.44 -1.70
C ALA A 376 -6.78 -24.16 -2.17
N ARG A 377 -6.21 -23.00 -1.83
CA ARG A 377 -6.75 -21.67 -2.18
C ARG A 377 -6.24 -21.11 -3.51
N GLU A 378 -5.24 -21.75 -4.13
CA GLU A 378 -4.51 -21.18 -5.26
C GLU A 378 -5.04 -21.68 -6.60
N LEU A 379 -6.32 -21.43 -6.89
CA LEU A 379 -6.81 -21.50 -8.26
C LEU A 379 -6.48 -20.17 -8.94
N LEU A 380 -5.43 -20.15 -9.75
CA LEU A 380 -5.01 -18.96 -10.50
C LEU A 380 -5.41 -19.09 -11.96
N ALA A 381 -6.12 -18.08 -12.46
CA ALA A 381 -6.37 -17.92 -13.88
C ALA A 381 -5.18 -17.21 -14.54
N ARG A 382 -4.59 -17.87 -15.53
CA ARG A 382 -3.54 -17.31 -16.37
C ARG A 382 -3.97 -17.28 -17.81
N ALA A 383 -3.47 -16.28 -18.53
CA ALA A 383 -3.58 -16.24 -19.97
C ALA A 383 -2.28 -16.73 -20.60
N VAL A 384 -2.40 -17.64 -21.56
CA VAL A 384 -1.30 -18.08 -22.40
C VAL A 384 -1.52 -17.51 -23.80
N VAL A 385 -0.54 -16.78 -24.30
CA VAL A 385 -0.54 -16.29 -25.67
C VAL A 385 0.32 -17.22 -26.51
N GLU A 386 -0.31 -17.93 -27.42
CA GLU A 386 0.36 -18.87 -28.32
C GLU A 386 0.11 -18.50 -29.79
N PRO A 387 1.04 -18.85 -30.69
CA PRO A 387 0.81 -18.77 -32.12
C PRO A 387 -0.35 -19.68 -32.55
N ALA A 388 -1.23 -19.18 -33.43
CA ALA A 388 -2.33 -19.98 -33.96
C ALA A 388 -1.85 -21.21 -34.75
N ASP A 389 -0.68 -21.10 -35.39
CA ASP A 389 -0.02 -22.17 -36.15
C ASP A 389 1.46 -22.29 -35.79
N LYS A 390 2.03 -23.49 -36.00
CA LYS A 390 3.50 -23.74 -35.99
C LYS A 390 4.18 -23.11 -37.21
N ALA A 391 3.98 -21.82 -37.43
CA ALA A 391 4.56 -21.10 -38.55
C ALA A 391 6.09 -21.07 -38.44
N GLY A 392 6.75 -21.28 -39.58
CA GLY A 392 8.20 -21.41 -39.72
C GLY A 392 9.00 -20.21 -39.20
N SER A 393 10.27 -20.48 -38.91
CA SER A 393 11.21 -19.74 -38.07
C SER A 393 11.62 -18.32 -38.51
N ASP A 394 10.87 -17.61 -39.35
CA ASP A 394 11.31 -16.33 -39.93
C ASP A 394 10.60 -15.11 -39.28
N LEU A 395 11.18 -14.63 -38.18
CA LEU A 395 10.73 -13.51 -37.33
C LEU A 395 10.27 -12.22 -38.08
N PRO A 396 10.91 -11.77 -39.19
CA PRO A 396 10.49 -10.54 -39.88
C PRO A 396 9.08 -10.64 -40.52
N SER A 397 8.64 -11.84 -40.88
CA SER A 397 7.31 -12.07 -41.47
C SER A 397 6.19 -12.04 -40.43
N MET A 398 6.55 -12.20 -39.15
CA MET A 398 5.63 -12.46 -38.03
C MET A 398 5.04 -11.20 -37.37
N PHE A 399 5.56 -10.01 -37.70
CA PHE A 399 4.93 -8.72 -37.39
C PHE A 399 4.10 -8.15 -38.56
N GLY A 400 3.84 -8.96 -39.60
CA GLY A 400 2.94 -8.60 -40.68
C GLY A 400 1.53 -8.30 -40.17
N ALA A 401 0.86 -7.34 -40.80
CA ALA A 401 -0.46 -6.84 -40.38
C ALA A 401 -1.55 -7.93 -40.31
N ASP A 402 -1.36 -9.06 -41.00
CA ASP A 402 -2.33 -10.15 -41.12
C ASP A 402 -2.05 -11.34 -40.19
N THR A 403 -1.01 -11.28 -39.36
CA THR A 403 -0.68 -12.38 -38.42
C THR A 403 -1.56 -12.28 -37.18
N LEU A 404 -2.30 -13.33 -36.85
CA LEU A 404 -3.17 -13.38 -35.66
C LEU A 404 -2.63 -14.39 -34.65
N LEU A 405 -2.60 -14.00 -33.38
CA LEU A 405 -2.20 -14.87 -32.26
C LEU A 405 -3.43 -15.28 -31.47
N THR A 406 -3.42 -16.52 -30.98
CA THR A 406 -4.52 -17.07 -30.20
C THR A 406 -4.27 -16.86 -28.72
N PHE A 407 -5.23 -16.26 -28.06
CA PHE A 407 -5.24 -16.05 -26.62
C PHE A 407 -6.03 -17.16 -25.94
N ARG A 408 -5.34 -18.06 -25.22
CA ARG A 408 -5.95 -19.18 -24.51
C ARG A 408 -5.96 -18.93 -23.01
N TRP A 409 -7.07 -19.27 -22.37
CA TRP A 409 -7.19 -19.25 -20.92
C TRP A 409 -6.74 -20.58 -20.34
N GLN A 410 -5.91 -20.51 -19.30
CA GLN A 410 -5.43 -21.68 -18.59
C GLN A 410 -5.60 -21.48 -17.10
N LEU A 411 -6.30 -22.40 -16.45
CA LEU A 411 -6.42 -22.43 -15.00
C LEU A 411 -5.31 -23.32 -14.41
N THR A 412 -4.66 -22.81 -13.38
CA THR A 412 -3.65 -23.55 -12.63
C THR A 412 -4.09 -23.70 -11.18
N LEU A 413 -3.83 -24.87 -10.61
CA LEU A 413 -4.05 -25.19 -9.21
C LEU A 413 -2.70 -25.49 -8.55
N GLY A 414 -2.29 -24.67 -7.59
CA GLY A 414 -0.98 -24.84 -6.92
C GLY A 414 0.20 -24.83 -7.91
N GLY A 415 0.10 -24.01 -8.96
CA GLY A 415 1.11 -23.88 -10.01
C GLY A 415 1.12 -24.97 -11.08
N ARG A 416 0.21 -25.96 -11.02
CA ARG A 416 0.06 -26.98 -12.07
C ARG A 416 -1.19 -26.75 -12.91
N GLU A 417 -1.08 -26.98 -14.21
CA GLU A 417 -2.20 -26.88 -15.15
C GLU A 417 -3.29 -27.91 -14.82
N LEU A 418 -4.54 -27.50 -14.99
CA LEU A 418 -5.71 -28.36 -14.88
C LEU A 418 -5.96 -29.07 -16.21
N GLU A 419 -6.25 -30.37 -16.14
CA GLU A 419 -6.64 -31.16 -17.31
C GLU A 419 -8.06 -30.83 -17.75
N ALA A 420 -8.41 -31.11 -19.02
CA ALA A 420 -9.74 -30.85 -19.56
C ALA A 420 -10.86 -31.48 -18.71
N ALA A 421 -10.67 -32.73 -18.27
CA ALA A 421 -11.64 -33.43 -17.41
C ALA A 421 -11.77 -32.79 -16.01
N GLU A 422 -10.73 -32.13 -15.51
CA GLU A 422 -10.77 -31.40 -14.23
C GLU A 422 -11.46 -30.05 -14.40
N LEU A 423 -11.21 -29.38 -15.54
CA LEU A 423 -11.92 -28.17 -15.94
C LEU A 423 -13.42 -28.43 -16.10
N ASP A 424 -13.80 -29.56 -16.70
CA ASP A 424 -15.20 -29.96 -16.87
C ASP A 424 -15.87 -30.23 -15.52
N ARG A 425 -15.18 -30.89 -14.57
CA ARG A 425 -15.70 -31.06 -13.20
C ARG A 425 -15.84 -29.74 -12.45
N LEU A 426 -14.87 -28.83 -12.61
CA LEU A 426 -14.97 -27.48 -12.05
C LEU A 426 -16.17 -26.75 -12.63
N ALA A 427 -16.35 -26.86 -13.94
CA ALA A 427 -17.45 -26.26 -14.66
C ALA A 427 -18.81 -26.80 -14.16
N GLU A 428 -18.98 -28.11 -14.09
CA GLU A 428 -20.25 -28.72 -13.66
C GLU A 428 -20.59 -28.49 -12.19
N ALA A 429 -19.61 -28.12 -11.36
CA ALA A 429 -19.84 -27.86 -9.96
C ALA A 429 -20.74 -26.63 -9.72
N GLN A 430 -21.87 -26.86 -9.07
CA GLN A 430 -22.77 -25.79 -8.60
C GLN A 430 -22.36 -25.23 -7.22
N ARG A 431 -21.29 -25.76 -6.63
CA ARG A 431 -20.83 -25.44 -5.27
C ARG A 431 -19.45 -24.78 -5.31
N PRO A 432 -19.15 -23.82 -4.42
CA PRO A 432 -17.86 -23.12 -4.37
C PRO A 432 -16.70 -24.01 -3.93
N VAL A 433 -16.96 -25.27 -3.52
CA VAL A 433 -15.93 -26.19 -3.02
C VAL A 433 -16.05 -27.51 -3.76
N VAL A 434 -14.98 -27.87 -4.48
CA VAL A 434 -14.91 -29.06 -5.33
C VAL A 434 -13.67 -29.85 -4.95
N ARG A 435 -13.81 -31.17 -4.93
CA ARG A 435 -12.68 -32.06 -4.70
C ARG A 435 -11.97 -32.34 -6.02
N LEU A 436 -10.72 -31.87 -6.15
CA LEU A 436 -9.83 -32.17 -7.27
C LEU A 436 -8.55 -32.80 -6.75
N ARG A 437 -8.08 -33.88 -7.40
CA ARG A 437 -6.82 -34.57 -7.06
C ARG A 437 -6.69 -34.88 -5.56
N ASP A 438 -7.77 -35.36 -4.94
CA ASP A 438 -7.88 -35.64 -3.49
C ASP A 438 -7.71 -34.43 -2.55
N GLN A 439 -7.80 -33.21 -3.07
CA GLN A 439 -7.76 -31.98 -2.30
C GLN A 439 -9.06 -31.20 -2.44
N TRP A 440 -9.50 -30.56 -1.35
CA TRP A 440 -10.62 -29.62 -1.42
C TRP A 440 -10.11 -28.31 -2.00
N VAL A 441 -10.61 -27.97 -3.18
CA VAL A 441 -10.32 -26.73 -3.89
C VAL A 441 -11.51 -25.84 -3.74
N LEU A 442 -11.23 -24.61 -3.35
CA LEU A 442 -12.24 -23.60 -3.19
C LEU A 442 -12.15 -22.63 -4.37
N ILE A 443 -13.29 -22.40 -4.99
CA ILE A 443 -13.41 -21.80 -6.31
C ILE A 443 -14.27 -20.56 -6.16
N ASP A 444 -13.72 -19.45 -6.62
CA ASP A 444 -14.52 -18.25 -6.83
C ASP A 444 -15.42 -18.48 -8.06
N PRO A 445 -16.76 -18.47 -7.90
CA PRO A 445 -17.69 -18.69 -9.01
C PRO A 445 -17.52 -17.65 -10.14
N GLU A 446 -17.00 -16.44 -9.85
CA GLU A 446 -16.69 -15.45 -10.87
C GLU A 446 -15.50 -15.90 -11.74
N VAL A 447 -14.46 -16.50 -11.15
CA VAL A 447 -13.29 -17.00 -11.89
C VAL A 447 -13.70 -18.14 -12.83
N LEU A 448 -14.58 -19.03 -12.36
CA LEU A 448 -15.10 -20.13 -13.17
C LEU A 448 -16.00 -19.65 -14.32
N ALA A 449 -16.90 -18.71 -14.04
CA ALA A 449 -17.75 -18.10 -15.07
C ALA A 449 -16.90 -17.37 -16.14
N ARG A 450 -15.87 -16.63 -15.71
CA ARG A 450 -14.93 -15.93 -16.62
C ARG A 450 -14.12 -16.88 -17.49
N ALA A 451 -13.66 -18.01 -16.94
CA ALA A 451 -12.94 -19.03 -17.70
C ALA A 451 -13.84 -19.69 -18.76
N ARG A 452 -15.14 -19.85 -18.47
CA ARG A 452 -16.13 -20.43 -19.40
C ARG A 452 -16.52 -19.49 -20.54
N ASP A 453 -16.69 -18.20 -20.23
CA ASP A 453 -17.21 -17.22 -21.19
C ASP A 453 -16.16 -16.77 -22.22
N ARG A 454 -14.87 -16.89 -21.90
CA ARG A 454 -13.79 -16.35 -22.72
C ARG A 454 -13.14 -17.44 -23.59
N LYS A 455 -13.83 -17.86 -24.64
CA LYS A 455 -13.21 -18.63 -25.74
C LYS A 455 -12.33 -17.73 -26.61
N ASP A 456 -11.12 -18.22 -26.92
CA ASP A 456 -10.15 -17.78 -27.93
C ASP A 456 -10.32 -16.36 -28.47
N ARG A 457 -9.66 -15.39 -27.83
CA ARG A 457 -9.58 -14.03 -28.37
C ARG A 457 -8.41 -13.95 -29.35
N GLN A 458 -8.63 -13.37 -30.53
CA GLN A 458 -7.54 -13.07 -31.44
C GLN A 458 -6.89 -11.75 -31.03
N LEU A 459 -5.57 -11.77 -30.84
CA LEU A 459 -4.77 -10.57 -30.60
C LEU A 459 -3.91 -10.26 -31.82
N THR A 460 -3.67 -8.98 -32.07
CA THR A 460 -2.60 -8.56 -32.99
C THR A 460 -1.23 -8.83 -32.35
N PRO A 461 -0.16 -9.04 -33.14
CA PRO A 461 1.17 -9.35 -32.61
C PRO A 461 1.71 -8.26 -31.67
N VAL A 462 1.36 -6.99 -31.92
CA VAL A 462 1.75 -5.86 -31.08
C VAL A 462 1.03 -5.89 -29.73
N GLN A 463 -0.26 -6.22 -29.70
CA GLN A 463 -1.03 -6.34 -28.45
C GLN A 463 -0.53 -7.51 -27.61
N ALA A 464 -0.26 -8.66 -28.25
CA ALA A 464 0.32 -9.83 -27.61
C ALA A 464 1.71 -9.55 -27.02
N LEU A 465 2.59 -8.92 -27.80
CA LEU A 465 3.91 -8.53 -27.32
C LEU A 465 3.82 -7.56 -26.15
N GLY A 466 2.93 -6.57 -26.23
CA GLY A 466 2.66 -5.64 -25.14
C GLY A 466 2.25 -6.35 -23.85
N ALA A 467 1.30 -7.28 -23.93
CA ALA A 467 0.81 -8.07 -22.80
C ALA A 467 1.90 -8.99 -22.20
N VAL A 468 2.75 -9.57 -23.05
CA VAL A 468 3.83 -10.46 -22.63
C VAL A 468 4.99 -9.70 -21.97
N LEU A 469 5.35 -8.53 -22.52
CA LEU A 469 6.39 -7.66 -21.96
C LEU A 469 5.94 -7.01 -20.65
N SER A 470 4.67 -6.61 -20.53
CA SER A 470 4.10 -6.10 -19.28
C SER A 470 3.84 -7.21 -18.24
N GLY A 471 3.86 -8.48 -18.67
CA GLY A 471 3.51 -9.65 -17.86
C GLY A 471 2.03 -9.74 -17.50
N SER A 472 1.18 -8.89 -18.08
CA SER A 472 -0.23 -8.82 -17.72
C SER A 472 -1.09 -8.09 -18.74
N VAL A 473 -2.39 -8.39 -18.77
CA VAL A 473 -3.36 -7.71 -19.62
C VAL A 473 -4.63 -7.38 -18.84
N GLU A 474 -5.22 -6.22 -19.10
CA GLU A 474 -6.52 -5.87 -18.55
C GLU A 474 -7.64 -6.51 -19.37
N VAL A 475 -8.46 -7.32 -18.73
CA VAL A 475 -9.62 -7.97 -19.37
C VAL A 475 -10.86 -7.79 -18.51
N GLY A 476 -11.74 -6.89 -18.94
CA GLY A 476 -12.97 -6.59 -18.19
C GLY A 476 -12.72 -5.80 -16.90
N GLY A 477 -11.70 -4.94 -16.88
CA GLY A 477 -11.36 -4.10 -15.72
C GLY A 477 -10.43 -4.74 -14.69
N GLU A 478 -10.02 -5.98 -14.91
CA GLU A 478 -9.11 -6.71 -14.01
C GLU A 478 -7.81 -7.11 -14.73
N ARG A 479 -6.69 -7.05 -14.00
CA ARG A 479 -5.35 -7.34 -14.50
C ARG A 479 -5.04 -8.83 -14.33
N VAL A 480 -4.86 -9.53 -15.44
CA VAL A 480 -4.56 -10.98 -15.48
C VAL A 480 -3.11 -11.21 -15.87
N GLU A 481 -2.46 -12.20 -15.24
CA GLU A 481 -1.08 -12.59 -15.55
C GLU A 481 -1.00 -13.27 -16.92
N VAL A 482 0.00 -12.87 -17.72
CA VAL A 482 0.21 -13.36 -19.08
C VAL A 482 1.54 -14.09 -19.19
N THR A 483 1.50 -15.29 -19.75
CA THR A 483 2.68 -16.06 -20.14
C THR A 483 2.72 -16.22 -21.66
N ALA A 484 3.94 -16.25 -22.20
CA ALA A 484 4.17 -16.43 -23.63
C ALA A 484 4.58 -17.87 -23.91
N GLY A 485 4.01 -18.46 -24.96
CA GLY A 485 4.48 -19.72 -25.53
C GLY A 485 5.31 -19.50 -26.80
N GLY A 486 6.14 -20.49 -27.13
CA GLY A 486 6.88 -20.56 -28.41
C GLY A 486 7.77 -19.35 -28.70
N TRP A 487 7.72 -18.85 -29.94
CA TRP A 487 8.59 -17.75 -30.41
C TRP A 487 8.40 -16.43 -29.65
N LEU A 488 7.21 -16.22 -29.06
CA LEU A 488 6.92 -14.99 -28.33
C LEU A 488 7.66 -14.95 -26.98
N ALA A 489 7.89 -16.11 -26.37
CA ALA A 489 8.75 -16.26 -25.20
C ALA A 489 10.21 -15.95 -25.55
N GLU A 490 10.71 -16.52 -26.65
CA GLU A 490 12.08 -16.24 -27.15
C GLU A 490 12.28 -14.76 -27.47
N LEU A 491 11.27 -14.12 -28.09
CA LEU A 491 11.32 -12.70 -28.38
C LEU A 491 11.32 -11.86 -27.09
N LYS A 492 10.49 -12.20 -26.10
CA LYS A 492 10.48 -11.54 -24.79
C LYS A 492 11.87 -11.58 -24.16
N GLU A 493 12.51 -12.75 -24.13
CA GLU A 493 13.85 -12.92 -23.57
C GLU A 493 14.89 -12.06 -24.31
N ARG A 494 14.83 -12.05 -25.65
CA ARG A 494 15.74 -11.23 -26.48
C ARG A 494 15.55 -9.73 -26.29
N LEU A 495 14.34 -9.28 -25.96
CA LEU A 495 14.04 -7.86 -25.68
C LEU A 495 14.34 -7.47 -24.23
N ALA A 496 14.21 -8.41 -23.28
CA ALA A 496 14.43 -8.16 -21.86
C ALA A 496 15.91 -7.94 -21.50
N ASP A 497 16.84 -8.54 -22.24
CA ASP A 497 18.28 -8.28 -22.12
C ASP A 497 18.86 -7.70 -23.43
N PRO A 498 18.73 -6.39 -23.68
CA PRO A 498 19.26 -5.76 -24.89
C PRO A 498 20.78 -5.82 -24.99
N GLU A 499 21.49 -6.02 -23.87
CA GLU A 499 22.95 -6.13 -23.87
C GLU A 499 23.45 -7.56 -24.13
N ALA A 500 22.61 -8.58 -23.90
CA ALA A 500 22.96 -9.98 -24.21
C ALA A 500 23.44 -10.12 -25.65
N THR A 501 22.78 -9.45 -26.59
CA THR A 501 23.11 -9.54 -28.01
C THR A 501 24.47 -8.93 -28.32
N ALA A 502 24.76 -7.75 -27.79
CA ALA A 502 26.06 -7.10 -27.95
C ALA A 502 27.20 -7.94 -27.34
N ARG A 503 26.92 -8.67 -26.25
CA ARG A 503 27.87 -9.63 -25.64
C ARG A 503 28.05 -10.92 -26.45
N ARG A 504 26.96 -11.49 -26.99
CA ARG A 504 26.95 -12.76 -27.73
C ARG A 504 27.54 -12.64 -29.14
N ALA A 505 27.26 -11.53 -29.82
CA ALA A 505 27.69 -11.26 -31.19
C ALA A 505 28.07 -9.78 -31.34
N PRO A 506 29.28 -9.38 -30.90
CA PRO A 506 29.73 -7.99 -31.03
C PRO A 506 29.82 -7.60 -32.51
N LEU A 507 29.05 -6.58 -32.88
CA LEU A 507 29.07 -6.03 -34.23
C LEU A 507 30.30 -5.15 -34.42
N ALA A 508 31.11 -5.47 -35.43
CA ALA A 508 32.23 -4.65 -35.84
C ALA A 508 31.73 -3.34 -36.50
N GLN A 509 32.51 -2.27 -36.35
CA GLN A 509 32.22 -1.03 -37.08
C GLN A 509 32.30 -1.28 -38.61
N PRO A 510 31.44 -0.62 -39.42
CA PRO A 510 31.50 -0.73 -40.87
C PRO A 510 32.83 -0.22 -41.42
N ALA A 511 33.43 -0.95 -42.36
CA ALA A 511 34.70 -0.54 -42.99
C ALA A 511 34.60 0.80 -43.75
N ALA A 512 33.42 1.12 -44.27
CA ALA A 512 33.15 2.37 -44.99
C ALA A 512 32.97 3.60 -44.07
N LEU A 513 32.97 3.41 -42.74
CA LEU A 513 32.82 4.52 -41.79
C LEU A 513 34.17 5.23 -41.61
N ASN A 514 34.23 6.50 -41.98
CA ASN A 514 35.39 7.38 -41.82
C ASN A 514 35.47 7.99 -40.40
N ALA A 515 35.38 7.13 -39.39
CA ALA A 515 35.52 7.47 -37.97
C ALA A 515 35.66 6.19 -37.13
N THR A 516 36.14 6.33 -35.90
CA THR A 516 36.16 5.25 -34.92
C THR A 516 34.98 5.40 -33.96
N LEU A 517 34.13 4.37 -33.85
CA LEU A 517 33.03 4.37 -32.90
C LEU A 517 33.54 4.13 -31.48
N ARG A 518 32.93 4.82 -30.51
CA ARG A 518 33.15 4.55 -29.08
C ARG A 518 32.39 3.28 -28.67
N ASP A 519 32.80 2.64 -27.58
CA ASP A 519 32.19 1.39 -27.10
C ASP A 519 30.66 1.49 -26.93
N TYR A 520 30.16 2.60 -26.40
CA TYR A 520 28.72 2.79 -26.23
C TYR A 520 28.00 2.98 -27.58
N GLN A 521 28.66 3.54 -28.60
CA GLN A 521 28.11 3.68 -29.95
C GLN A 521 28.10 2.33 -30.67
N LEU A 522 29.10 1.47 -30.44
CA LEU A 522 29.09 0.08 -30.90
C LEU A 522 27.94 -0.72 -30.27
N ARG A 523 27.70 -0.53 -28.95
CA ARG A 523 26.52 -1.11 -28.29
C ARG A 523 25.21 -0.59 -28.88
N GLY A 524 25.09 0.72 -29.09
CA GLY A 524 23.92 1.34 -29.72
C GLY A 524 23.68 0.84 -31.15
N LEU A 525 24.74 0.70 -31.94
CA LEU A 525 24.70 0.10 -33.28
C LEU A 525 24.21 -1.35 -33.23
N ALA A 526 24.76 -2.17 -32.33
CA ALA A 526 24.38 -3.56 -32.19
C ALA A 526 22.91 -3.73 -31.77
N TRP A 527 22.47 -2.91 -30.83
CA TRP A 527 21.08 -2.87 -30.39
C TRP A 527 20.13 -2.47 -31.53
N LEU A 528 20.42 -1.38 -32.26
CA LEU A 528 19.57 -0.96 -33.37
C LEU A 528 19.55 -1.99 -34.51
N HIS A 529 20.68 -2.64 -34.80
CA HIS A 529 20.71 -3.75 -35.75
C HIS A 529 19.80 -4.90 -35.28
N GLN A 530 19.89 -5.32 -34.01
CA GLN A 530 19.01 -6.35 -33.47
C GLN A 530 17.54 -5.99 -33.61
N MET A 531 17.14 -4.78 -33.18
CA MET A 531 15.74 -4.33 -33.25
C MET A 531 15.23 -4.37 -34.69
N THR A 532 16.01 -3.83 -35.63
CA THR A 532 15.63 -3.79 -37.05
C THR A 532 15.65 -5.15 -37.72
N SER A 533 16.54 -6.07 -37.31
CA SER A 533 16.56 -7.46 -37.78
C SER A 533 15.38 -8.29 -37.24
N LEU A 534 14.77 -7.86 -36.13
CA LEU A 534 13.51 -8.43 -35.61
C LEU A 534 12.26 -7.87 -36.30
N GLY A 535 12.42 -6.98 -37.29
CA GLY A 535 11.30 -6.25 -37.90
C GLY A 535 10.74 -5.13 -37.02
N LEU A 536 11.40 -4.82 -35.89
CA LEU A 536 10.99 -3.78 -34.96
C LEU A 536 11.70 -2.44 -35.26
N GLY A 537 11.06 -1.35 -34.88
CA GLY A 537 11.72 -0.05 -34.79
C GLY A 537 12.52 0.11 -33.49
N GLY A 538 13.27 1.21 -33.37
CA GLY A 538 13.98 1.56 -32.15
C GLY A 538 13.98 3.08 -31.91
N CYS A 539 13.80 3.48 -30.66
CA CYS A 539 13.98 4.88 -30.23
C CYS A 539 15.35 5.01 -29.56
N LEU A 540 16.35 5.52 -30.29
CA LEU A 540 17.66 5.83 -29.72
C LEU A 540 17.60 7.16 -28.96
N ALA A 541 17.27 7.10 -27.68
CA ALA A 541 17.06 8.26 -26.79
C ALA A 541 18.29 8.63 -25.95
N ASP A 542 19.49 8.39 -26.46
CA ASP A 542 20.75 8.79 -25.81
C ASP A 542 20.80 10.30 -25.55
N ASP A 543 21.55 10.71 -24.51
CA ASP A 543 21.76 12.13 -24.19
C ASP A 543 22.29 12.95 -25.39
N MET A 544 22.02 14.26 -25.34
CA MET A 544 22.52 15.20 -26.34
C MET A 544 24.06 15.17 -26.37
N GLY A 545 24.64 15.10 -27.57
CA GLY A 545 26.10 15.07 -27.74
C GLY A 545 26.75 13.68 -27.75
N LEU A 546 26.00 12.60 -27.46
CA LEU A 546 26.55 11.23 -27.51
C LEU A 546 26.76 10.68 -28.94
N GLY A 547 26.40 11.45 -29.97
CA GLY A 547 26.68 11.08 -31.36
C GLY A 547 25.65 10.10 -31.96
N LYS A 548 24.35 10.36 -31.75
CA LYS A 548 23.27 9.58 -32.36
C LYS A 548 23.36 9.53 -33.89
N THR A 549 23.73 10.65 -34.53
CA THR A 549 23.85 10.77 -35.98
C THR A 549 24.91 9.82 -36.54
N ILE A 550 26.12 9.80 -35.96
CA ILE A 550 27.19 8.89 -36.39
C ILE A 550 26.80 7.42 -36.17
N THR A 551 26.08 7.10 -35.09
CA THR A 551 25.54 5.75 -34.87
C THR A 551 24.55 5.34 -35.97
N LEU A 552 23.66 6.25 -36.41
CA LEU A 552 22.72 5.99 -37.51
C LEU A 552 23.41 5.87 -38.87
N ILE A 553 24.44 6.68 -39.13
CA ILE A 553 25.27 6.56 -40.34
C ILE A 553 25.99 5.21 -40.36
N ALA A 554 26.56 4.78 -39.23
CA ALA A 554 27.19 3.47 -39.11
C ALA A 554 26.17 2.34 -39.33
N LEU A 555 24.95 2.46 -38.81
CA LEU A 555 23.89 1.47 -39.04
C LEU A 555 23.49 1.40 -40.51
N HIS A 556 23.36 2.55 -41.18
CA HIS A 556 23.11 2.60 -42.62
C HIS A 556 24.21 1.85 -43.38
N LEU A 557 25.48 2.21 -43.18
CA LEU A 557 26.62 1.55 -43.84
C LEU A 557 26.69 0.06 -43.55
N HIS A 558 26.39 -0.36 -42.32
CA HIS A 558 26.30 -1.77 -41.96
C HIS A 558 25.22 -2.48 -42.78
N ARG A 559 24.02 -1.92 -42.88
CA ARG A 559 22.91 -2.51 -43.64
C ARG A 559 23.19 -2.57 -45.13
N GLN A 560 23.93 -1.59 -45.68
CA GLN A 560 24.38 -1.63 -47.08
C GLN A 560 25.30 -2.83 -47.39
N SER A 561 26.01 -3.37 -46.40
CA SER A 561 26.84 -4.56 -46.56
C SER A 561 26.06 -5.87 -46.53
N LEU A 562 24.77 -5.84 -46.15
CA LEU A 562 23.94 -7.02 -45.99
C LEU A 562 23.03 -7.24 -47.22
N PRO A 563 22.97 -8.47 -47.77
CA PRO A 563 22.08 -8.79 -48.87
C PRO A 563 20.60 -8.48 -48.53
N GLY A 564 19.88 -7.84 -49.45
CA GLY A 564 18.46 -7.52 -49.28
C GLY A 564 18.14 -6.29 -48.42
N LEU A 565 19.14 -5.65 -47.80
CA LEU A 565 18.95 -4.47 -46.93
C LEU A 565 19.59 -3.19 -47.48
N SER A 566 20.04 -3.19 -48.74
CA SER A 566 20.85 -2.11 -49.35
C SER A 566 20.05 -0.95 -49.97
N GLY A 567 18.80 -0.71 -49.54
CA GLY A 567 17.93 0.31 -50.12
C GLY A 567 18.32 1.77 -49.80
N PRO A 568 17.58 2.77 -50.28
CA PRO A 568 17.75 4.16 -49.87
C PRO A 568 17.24 4.41 -48.43
N THR A 569 17.83 5.37 -47.72
CA THR A 569 17.45 5.78 -46.36
C THR A 569 16.83 7.17 -46.33
N LEU A 570 15.57 7.26 -45.92
CA LEU A 570 14.88 8.53 -45.70
C LEU A 570 15.17 9.05 -44.30
N VAL A 571 15.69 10.28 -44.20
CA VAL A 571 15.89 11.00 -42.94
C VAL A 571 14.94 12.19 -42.92
N VAL A 572 14.10 12.25 -41.88
CA VAL A 572 13.17 13.36 -41.64
C VAL A 572 13.67 14.15 -40.45
N CYS A 573 13.99 15.44 -40.65
CA CYS A 573 14.52 16.30 -39.59
C CYS A 573 13.97 17.73 -39.69
N PRO A 574 14.13 18.57 -38.64
CA PRO A 574 13.89 20.00 -38.73
C PRO A 574 14.68 20.65 -39.89
N THR A 575 14.12 21.67 -40.52
CA THR A 575 14.74 22.37 -41.67
C THR A 575 16.15 22.86 -41.36
N SER A 576 16.37 23.37 -40.14
CA SER A 576 17.68 23.84 -39.67
C SER A 576 18.75 22.75 -39.60
N LEU A 577 18.36 21.47 -39.52
CA LEU A 577 19.28 20.34 -39.40
C LEU A 577 19.63 19.68 -40.74
N LEU A 578 18.95 20.01 -41.85
CA LEU A 578 19.24 19.42 -43.16
C LEU A 578 20.70 19.61 -43.58
N GLY A 579 21.22 20.83 -43.42
CA GLY A 579 22.61 21.14 -43.74
C GLY A 579 23.61 20.45 -42.81
N ASN A 580 23.23 20.23 -41.55
CA ASN A 580 24.06 19.49 -40.60
C ASN A 580 24.16 18.01 -40.97
N TRP A 581 23.03 17.35 -41.26
CA TRP A 581 22.99 15.97 -41.71
C TRP A 581 23.84 15.73 -42.96
N SER A 582 23.71 16.59 -43.98
CA SER A 582 24.54 16.52 -45.20
C SER A 582 26.04 16.51 -44.88
N ARG A 583 26.50 17.48 -44.08
CA ARG A 583 27.92 17.60 -43.69
C ARG A 583 28.40 16.41 -42.86
N GLU A 584 27.57 15.90 -41.96
CA GLU A 584 27.94 14.73 -41.15
C GLU A 584 28.03 13.45 -41.98
N ILE A 585 27.11 13.23 -42.93
CA ILE A 585 27.18 12.10 -43.85
C ILE A 585 28.41 12.19 -44.74
N GLU A 586 28.67 13.35 -45.35
CA GLU A 586 29.87 13.58 -46.18
C GLU A 586 31.18 13.36 -45.39
N ARG A 587 31.20 13.75 -44.11
CA ARG A 587 32.35 13.57 -43.21
C ARG A 587 32.56 12.12 -42.81
N PHE A 588 31.51 11.44 -42.36
CA PHE A 588 31.61 10.11 -41.72
C PHE A 588 31.41 8.95 -42.70
N ALA A 589 30.80 9.17 -43.85
CA ALA A 589 30.55 8.16 -44.87
C ALA A 589 30.87 8.71 -46.28
N PRO A 590 32.12 9.14 -46.52
CA PRO A 590 32.52 9.74 -47.80
C PRO A 590 32.23 8.78 -48.96
N GLY A 591 31.60 9.30 -50.02
CA GLY A 591 31.16 8.49 -51.18
C GLY A 591 29.72 7.98 -51.09
N THR A 592 29.04 8.13 -49.96
CA THR A 592 27.61 7.82 -49.84
C THR A 592 26.77 8.94 -50.48
N PRO A 593 25.90 8.66 -51.46
CA PRO A 593 25.08 9.70 -52.09
C PRO A 593 24.11 10.35 -51.09
N VAL A 594 24.00 11.68 -51.13
CA VAL A 594 23.07 12.45 -50.29
C VAL A 594 22.22 13.37 -51.14
N ARG A 595 20.90 13.21 -51.06
CA ARG A 595 19.91 14.03 -51.76
C ARG A 595 19.08 14.83 -50.77
N ARG A 596 18.87 16.11 -51.06
CA ARG A 596 17.97 16.97 -50.29
C ARG A 596 16.62 17.06 -50.98
N PHE A 597 15.62 16.35 -50.45
CA PHE A 597 14.24 16.45 -50.90
C PHE A 597 13.54 17.61 -50.16
N HIS A 598 13.92 18.84 -50.53
CA HIS A 598 13.40 20.08 -49.96
C HIS A 598 13.57 21.26 -50.94
N GLY A 599 12.73 22.29 -50.83
CA GLY A 599 12.80 23.47 -51.71
C GLY A 599 12.59 23.11 -53.20
N PRO A 600 13.17 23.85 -54.15
CA PRO A 600 12.99 23.58 -55.58
C PRO A 600 13.61 22.25 -56.05
N ALA A 601 14.47 21.61 -55.25
CA ALA A 601 15.18 20.37 -55.60
C ALA A 601 14.43 19.07 -55.19
N ARG A 602 13.10 19.08 -55.20
CA ARG A 602 12.26 17.93 -54.79
C ARG A 602 12.02 16.93 -55.93
N SER A 603 13.06 16.25 -56.38
CA SER A 603 12.95 15.10 -57.28
C SER A 603 13.43 13.81 -56.60
N LEU A 604 12.72 12.72 -56.83
CA LEU A 604 13.09 11.36 -56.41
C LEU A 604 13.41 10.48 -57.63
N ASP A 605 13.65 11.09 -58.78
CA ASP A 605 14.02 10.37 -59.99
C ASP A 605 15.44 9.82 -59.83
N ASP A 606 15.69 8.63 -60.37
CA ASP A 606 16.99 7.94 -60.34
C ASP A 606 17.54 7.70 -58.92
N LEU A 607 16.69 7.36 -57.95
CA LEU A 607 17.14 6.97 -56.60
C LEU A 607 18.05 5.74 -56.65
N THR A 608 19.20 5.84 -56.00
CA THR A 608 20.20 4.78 -55.95
C THR A 608 20.15 3.99 -54.64
N ALA A 609 20.57 2.73 -54.70
CA ALA A 609 20.78 1.91 -53.51
C ALA A 609 21.81 2.57 -52.58
N GLY A 610 21.54 2.63 -51.28
CA GLY A 610 22.44 3.26 -50.31
C GLY A 610 22.46 4.79 -50.30
N GLU A 611 21.52 5.43 -51.00
CA GLU A 611 21.39 6.88 -50.96
C GLU A 611 20.68 7.36 -49.69
N PHE A 612 21.15 8.46 -49.10
CA PHE A 612 20.42 9.20 -48.08
C PHE A 612 19.51 10.25 -48.74
N VAL A 613 18.23 10.24 -48.37
CA VAL A 613 17.27 11.28 -48.77
C VAL A 613 16.90 12.09 -47.54
N LEU A 614 17.26 13.37 -47.51
CA LEU A 614 17.00 14.28 -46.40
C LEU A 614 15.77 15.13 -46.69
N THR A 615 14.77 15.10 -45.80
CA THR A 615 13.56 15.91 -45.91
C THR A 615 13.12 16.48 -44.57
N THR A 616 12.08 17.32 -44.58
CA THR A 616 11.51 17.92 -43.37
C THR A 616 10.13 17.37 -43.09
N TYR A 617 9.65 17.48 -41.84
CA TYR A 617 8.30 17.07 -41.47
C TYR A 617 7.22 17.70 -42.35
N ALA A 618 7.35 18.99 -42.66
CA ALA A 618 6.39 19.69 -43.52
C ALA A 618 6.42 19.17 -44.95
N THR A 619 7.61 18.93 -45.51
CA THR A 619 7.76 18.41 -46.87
C THR A 619 7.31 16.95 -46.98
N MET A 620 7.65 16.11 -46.01
CA MET A 620 7.19 14.72 -45.92
C MET A 620 5.66 14.64 -45.90
N ARG A 621 5.00 15.47 -45.09
CA ARG A 621 3.53 15.47 -44.99
C ARG A 621 2.86 15.88 -46.30
N LEU A 622 3.42 16.86 -47.02
CA LEU A 622 2.86 17.34 -48.29
C LEU A 622 3.09 16.37 -49.47
N HIS A 623 4.16 15.57 -49.41
CA HIS A 623 4.59 14.69 -50.50
C HIS A 623 4.62 13.21 -50.09
N ALA A 624 3.79 12.81 -49.13
CA ALA A 624 3.78 11.45 -48.60
C ALA A 624 3.47 10.39 -49.67
N GLU A 625 2.55 10.70 -50.59
CA GLU A 625 2.22 9.80 -51.71
C GLU A 625 3.41 9.59 -52.65
N GLN A 626 4.12 10.66 -53.00
CA GLN A 626 5.31 10.61 -53.85
C GLN A 626 6.44 9.80 -53.18
N LEU A 627 6.65 9.99 -51.87
CA LEU A 627 7.62 9.23 -51.08
C LEU A 627 7.24 7.74 -50.94
N THR A 628 5.95 7.43 -50.92
CA THR A 628 5.44 6.06 -50.87
C THR A 628 5.58 5.37 -52.24
N ALA A 629 5.35 6.11 -53.33
CA ALA A 629 5.48 5.63 -54.69
C ALA A 629 6.94 5.38 -55.12
N ALA A 630 7.90 6.08 -54.52
CA ALA A 630 9.34 5.98 -54.82
C ALA A 630 9.98 4.60 -54.52
N GLY A 631 9.26 3.68 -53.86
CA GLY A 631 9.67 2.28 -53.70
C GLY A 631 10.06 1.88 -52.28
N ALA A 632 10.75 0.75 -52.15
CA ALA A 632 11.11 0.16 -50.88
C ALA A 632 12.33 0.87 -50.26
N TRP A 633 12.07 1.64 -49.20
CA TRP A 633 13.11 2.22 -48.34
C TRP A 633 13.86 1.11 -47.59
N ALA A 634 15.15 1.28 -47.31
CA ALA A 634 16.01 0.30 -46.64
C ALA A 634 15.50 -0.17 -45.26
N TRP A 635 14.56 0.57 -44.69
CA TRP A 635 13.99 0.37 -43.36
C TRP A 635 12.60 -0.26 -43.40
N TRP A 636 12.04 -0.51 -44.60
CA TRP A 636 10.70 -1.06 -44.79
C TRP A 636 10.71 -2.20 -45.79
N SER A 637 10.68 -3.43 -45.30
CA SER A 637 10.41 -4.62 -46.09
C SER A 637 8.90 -4.71 -46.34
N ARG A 638 8.42 -4.30 -47.52
CA ARG A 638 7.16 -4.85 -48.04
C ARG A 638 7.48 -6.26 -48.51
N THR A 639 7.18 -7.27 -47.71
CA THR A 639 6.86 -8.59 -48.25
C THR A 639 5.70 -8.37 -49.22
N ARG A 640 5.96 -8.52 -50.53
CA ARG A 640 4.87 -8.53 -51.52
C ARG A 640 3.94 -9.70 -51.14
N PRO A 641 2.61 -9.53 -51.21
CA PRO A 641 1.73 -10.68 -51.20
C PRO A 641 2.12 -11.55 -52.39
N SER A 642 2.45 -12.81 -52.14
CA SER A 642 2.57 -13.82 -53.17
C SER A 642 1.22 -13.90 -53.87
N THR A 643 1.20 -13.56 -55.16
CA THR A 643 0.09 -13.83 -56.09
C THR A 643 -0.29 -15.29 -56.11
#